data_AF-A0A7R9AE64-F1
#
_entry.id   AF-A0A7R9AE64-F1
#
_cell.length_a   1.000
_cell.length_b   1.000
_cell.length_c   1.000
_cell.angle_alpha   90.00
_cell.angle_beta   90.00
_cell.angle_gamma   90.00
#
_symmetry.space_group_name_H-M   'P 1'
#
loop_
_entity.id
_entity.type
_entity.pdbx_description
1 polymer ?
#
loop_
_entity_poly.entity_id
_entity_poly.type
_entity_poly.pdbx_seq_one_letter_code
_entity_poly.pdbx_strand_id
1 'polypeptide(L)'
;MVNIAEVPKMSYCRIWTPFKELFEAVDNVVYKHDAFSIPDLESCVRKHRSALFSPLQNPGKDASERERVRKAAHESIILAKSSVPVQLPEILIEEALILSDMYNLSEIAAVELLLLDAIIPFSLGESEMVNFPNLPRGLVAVLLYYDGRRDLARALKALVQGCQGRTWTLGLSADLAALLGSYVDELVQEGLVSKILKLLKEMDMEKEMGKLGENRALGDRRHRHQVMKMYQETQLALAQTIFCLAAQKGLSRSDLSRLLSHLSKQSGMRSPDASMDEVLCALFMAALYSLDLSLLTTELDDSTLVNIPLLADKDMIGEIHDQLSSTTEAWESEGLQGVIQLAWSIALRHLSQSPFGQGYDGYLEEDEAIFSMALDGRPFFFLSHCVLNNSEFYQEEFYVRRLHGLLAEFLCSMPLKVKELRNRADEIARIEAARAHDCTPSPLNHPRHFQELMVLVVKLYSKDPLKLELQEEYWGPMQPEGTCDRHQHVSSRQIALVKFVRLAGDLVPPALFVSYVDMLASLAASPKAAPKAFQLLKLNSFGQGGSKISWDHFFWSLTQYYHSLRHEESIGTMTALVPGMGPRAAAPTPAPTPSKGISPQEVAGLQAVLRLVTAIAGSSESLRLALYEHPSWAPVVVMMGLITCPIPIALKAELLTCLQAFAASPEIAPIIWQGISGAGLLQENISAFSASKGIAMELEEIETRGEEYPMTRAFLGLLSMLMESGPLPTSFPAVIPPFLHFLINSVFLKHQARSYRNAMEKWEVGSLCLEILEKSLSVYEATKADFAPLAAPPPGFHILQLLLKDSQLLQMVVNVICQGREEYEQRHMKGNAIEKAMLLGLCLLSTALEKQEAFLLLERDNRCAFVAIPLQKLLISIQPKAELIYVLPK
;
A
#
# COMPACT_ATOMS: atom_id res chain seq x y z
N MET A 1 -36.71 -30.49 -12.83
CA MET A 1 -35.65 -31.44 -13.21
C MET A 1 -35.88 -31.82 -14.67
N VAL A 2 -35.33 -31.04 -15.60
CA VAL A 2 -35.27 -31.41 -17.02
C VAL A 2 -33.93 -32.15 -17.19
N ASN A 3 -33.96 -33.29 -17.87
CA ASN A 3 -32.80 -34.18 -18.09
C ASN A 3 -31.54 -33.38 -18.49
N ILE A 4 -30.53 -33.37 -17.62
CA ILE A 4 -29.20 -32.78 -17.85
C ILE A 4 -28.31 -33.76 -18.68
N ALA A 5 -28.87 -34.85 -19.20
CA ALA A 5 -28.11 -36.00 -19.69
C ALA A 5 -27.68 -35.98 -21.17
N GLU A 6 -28.02 -34.98 -21.99
CA GLU A 6 -27.70 -35.01 -23.44
C GLU A 6 -27.20 -33.64 -23.98
N VAL A 7 -26.40 -32.90 -23.21
CA VAL A 7 -25.64 -31.77 -23.78
C VAL A 7 -24.20 -32.21 -24.06
N PRO A 8 -23.73 -32.16 -25.32
CA PRO A 8 -22.37 -32.54 -25.68
C PRO A 8 -21.37 -31.59 -25.05
N LYS A 9 -20.40 -32.15 -24.32
CA LYS A 9 -19.34 -31.39 -23.64
C LYS A 9 -18.13 -31.28 -24.56
N MET A 10 -17.56 -30.09 -24.69
CA MET A 10 -16.33 -29.85 -25.46
C MET A 10 -15.14 -29.54 -24.56
N SER A 11 -13.96 -29.98 -24.99
CA SER A 11 -12.67 -29.68 -24.36
C SER A 11 -11.95 -28.48 -24.99
N TYR A 12 -12.48 -27.92 -26.09
CA TYR A 12 -11.81 -26.88 -26.86
C TYR A 12 -12.79 -25.80 -27.32
N CYS A 13 -12.42 -24.54 -27.11
CA CYS A 13 -13.15 -23.36 -27.56
C CYS A 13 -12.18 -22.35 -28.19
N ARG A 14 -12.44 -21.88 -29.42
CA ARG A 14 -11.54 -21.02 -30.20
C ARG A 14 -11.22 -19.65 -29.58
N ILE A 15 -11.99 -19.19 -28.60
CA ILE A 15 -11.85 -17.86 -27.98
C ILE A 15 -11.35 -17.92 -26.53
N TRP A 16 -11.13 -19.11 -25.98
CA TRP A 16 -10.64 -19.29 -24.61
C TRP A 16 -9.43 -20.23 -24.55
N THR A 17 -9.57 -21.47 -25.03
CA THR A 17 -8.52 -22.50 -24.93
C THR A 17 -7.19 -22.06 -25.57
N PRO A 18 -7.16 -21.45 -26.78
CA PRO A 18 -5.96 -20.86 -27.37
C PRO A 18 -5.22 -19.85 -26.49
N PHE A 19 -5.95 -18.99 -25.79
CA PHE A 19 -5.34 -17.91 -25.02
C PHE A 19 -4.82 -18.41 -23.68
N LYS A 20 -5.49 -19.41 -23.10
CA LYS A 20 -4.97 -20.19 -21.96
C LYS A 20 -3.70 -20.94 -22.31
N GLU A 21 -3.72 -21.74 -23.39
CA GLU A 21 -2.55 -22.47 -23.91
C GLU A 21 -1.36 -21.51 -24.12
N LEU A 22 -1.62 -20.34 -24.73
CA LEU A 22 -0.60 -19.33 -24.97
C LEU A 22 -0.05 -18.74 -23.66
N PHE A 23 -0.92 -18.34 -22.74
CA PHE A 23 -0.48 -17.74 -21.47
C PHE A 23 0.31 -18.73 -20.63
N GLU A 24 -0.12 -19.99 -20.54
CA GLU A 24 0.61 -21.04 -19.80
C GLU A 24 1.99 -21.32 -20.41
N ALA A 25 2.08 -21.40 -21.75
CA ALA A 25 3.37 -21.58 -22.43
C ALA A 25 4.32 -20.40 -22.15
N VAL A 26 3.79 -19.17 -22.14
CA VAL A 26 4.58 -17.97 -21.81
C VAL A 26 4.97 -17.95 -20.33
N ASP A 27 4.04 -18.25 -19.41
CA ASP A 27 4.26 -18.25 -17.96
C ASP A 27 5.31 -19.28 -17.54
N ASN A 28 5.22 -20.49 -18.07
CA ASN A 28 6.18 -21.57 -17.79
C ASN A 28 7.60 -21.19 -18.23
N VAL A 29 7.75 -20.55 -19.38
CA VAL A 29 9.07 -20.17 -19.91
C VAL A 29 9.61 -18.89 -19.27
N VAL A 30 8.79 -17.83 -19.19
CA VAL A 30 9.21 -16.48 -18.77
C VAL A 30 9.35 -16.36 -17.26
N TYR A 31 8.40 -16.88 -16.49
CA TYR A 31 8.37 -16.72 -15.02
C TYR A 31 8.80 -17.97 -14.26
N LYS A 32 8.48 -19.19 -14.75
CA LYS A 32 8.91 -20.44 -14.09
C LYS A 32 10.25 -20.99 -14.59
N HIS A 33 10.82 -20.39 -15.62
CA HIS A 33 12.10 -20.79 -16.22
C HIS A 33 12.18 -22.26 -16.66
N ASP A 34 11.06 -22.83 -17.12
CA ASP A 34 11.03 -24.19 -17.63
C ASP A 34 11.58 -24.26 -19.07
N ALA A 35 12.82 -24.74 -19.20
CA ALA A 35 13.50 -24.88 -20.47
C ALA A 35 12.85 -25.91 -21.41
N PHE A 36 12.09 -26.89 -20.88
CA PHE A 36 11.44 -27.92 -21.70
C PHE A 36 10.23 -27.37 -22.47
N SER A 37 9.64 -26.27 -21.99
CA SER A 37 8.47 -25.62 -22.58
C SER A 37 8.81 -24.62 -23.71
N ILE A 38 10.09 -24.41 -24.05
CA ILE A 38 10.51 -23.45 -25.09
C ILE A 38 9.96 -23.80 -26.50
N PRO A 39 10.00 -25.06 -26.98
CA PRO A 39 9.43 -25.41 -28.28
C PRO A 39 7.91 -25.19 -28.34
N ASP A 40 7.23 -25.41 -27.22
CA ASP A 40 5.79 -25.20 -27.10
C ASP A 40 5.45 -23.70 -27.17
N LEU A 41 6.27 -22.84 -26.55
CA LEU A 41 6.17 -21.39 -26.68
C LEU A 41 6.32 -20.94 -28.14
N GLU A 42 7.36 -21.40 -28.84
CA GLU A 42 7.58 -21.04 -30.25
C GLU A 42 6.40 -21.44 -31.14
N SER A 43 5.89 -22.65 -30.94
CA SER A 43 4.72 -23.18 -31.66
C SER A 43 3.47 -22.34 -31.36
N CYS A 44 3.22 -22.01 -30.09
CA CYS A 44 2.06 -21.24 -29.66
C CYS A 44 2.11 -19.79 -30.17
N VAL A 45 3.26 -19.12 -30.09
CA VAL A 45 3.44 -17.75 -30.59
C VAL A 45 3.23 -17.68 -32.10
N ARG A 46 3.73 -18.65 -32.87
CA ARG A 46 3.47 -18.74 -34.31
C ARG A 46 2.01 -18.98 -34.64
N LYS A 47 1.35 -19.90 -33.92
CA LYS A 47 -0.05 -20.28 -34.11
C LYS A 47 -1.02 -19.14 -33.75
N HIS A 48 -0.71 -18.36 -32.71
CA HIS A 48 -1.56 -17.29 -32.20
C HIS A 48 -1.12 -15.89 -32.62
N ARG A 49 -0.26 -15.81 -33.64
CA ARG A 49 0.32 -14.59 -34.19
C ARG A 49 -0.73 -13.52 -34.50
N SER A 50 -1.80 -13.85 -35.22
CA SER A 50 -2.85 -12.89 -35.59
C SER A 50 -3.58 -12.28 -34.38
N ALA A 51 -3.79 -13.06 -33.31
CA ALA A 51 -4.43 -12.59 -32.10
C ALA A 51 -3.52 -11.64 -31.29
N LEU A 52 -2.20 -11.81 -31.38
CA LEU A 52 -1.22 -10.91 -30.75
C LEU A 52 -1.04 -9.61 -31.55
N PHE A 53 -1.15 -9.66 -32.89
CA PHE A 53 -1.09 -8.46 -33.75
C PHE A 53 -2.32 -7.57 -33.66
N SER A 54 -3.50 -8.15 -33.44
CA SER A 54 -4.77 -7.44 -33.26
C SER A 54 -5.43 -7.92 -31.96
N PRO A 55 -4.92 -7.49 -30.79
CA PRO A 55 -5.39 -8.00 -29.51
C PRO A 55 -6.88 -7.73 -29.31
N LEU A 56 -7.58 -8.70 -28.72
CA LEU A 56 -9.01 -8.64 -28.37
C LEU A 56 -9.99 -8.49 -29.56
N GLN A 57 -9.52 -8.65 -30.80
CA GLN A 57 -10.41 -8.67 -31.97
C GLN A 57 -11.18 -10.00 -32.03
N ASN A 58 -12.50 -9.93 -32.03
CA ASN A 58 -13.34 -11.12 -32.17
C ASN A 58 -13.38 -11.62 -33.62
N PRO A 59 -13.51 -12.94 -33.84
CA PRO A 59 -13.95 -13.46 -35.12
C PRO A 59 -15.38 -12.96 -35.37
N GLY A 60 -15.59 -12.23 -36.48
CA GLY A 60 -16.86 -11.59 -36.78
C GLY A 60 -17.98 -12.59 -37.10
N LYS A 61 -19.23 -12.09 -37.11
CA LYS A 61 -20.41 -12.86 -37.51
C LYS A 61 -20.33 -13.28 -38.97
N ASP A 62 -20.91 -14.43 -39.27
CA ASP A 62 -21.03 -14.94 -40.64
C ASP A 62 -22.43 -15.50 -40.86
N ALA A 63 -23.13 -14.94 -41.86
CA ALA A 63 -24.50 -15.30 -42.18
C ALA A 63 -24.67 -16.81 -42.51
N SER A 64 -23.64 -17.43 -43.08
CA SER A 64 -23.63 -18.87 -43.36
C SER A 64 -23.51 -19.70 -42.08
N GLU A 65 -22.72 -19.26 -41.10
CA GLU A 65 -22.62 -19.89 -39.78
C GLU A 65 -23.92 -19.74 -39.01
N ARG A 66 -24.53 -18.55 -39.08
CA ARG A 66 -25.82 -18.27 -38.46
C ARG A 66 -26.93 -19.17 -38.96
N GLU A 67 -26.99 -19.41 -40.27
CA GLU A 67 -27.98 -20.31 -40.85
C GLU A 67 -27.74 -21.78 -40.46
N ARG A 68 -26.47 -22.21 -40.41
CA ARG A 68 -26.09 -23.54 -39.92
C ARG A 68 -26.49 -23.74 -38.46
N VAL A 69 -26.22 -22.76 -37.59
CA VAL A 69 -26.55 -22.84 -36.16
C VAL A 69 -28.07 -22.83 -35.95
N ARG A 70 -28.85 -22.07 -36.74
CA ARG A 70 -30.33 -22.13 -36.69
C ARG A 70 -30.90 -23.48 -37.08
N LYS A 71 -30.29 -24.15 -38.07
CA LYS A 71 -30.70 -25.50 -38.49
C LYS A 71 -30.15 -26.60 -37.58
N ALA A 72 -29.32 -26.27 -36.60
CA ALA A 72 -28.62 -27.24 -35.75
C ALA A 72 -29.53 -28.11 -34.85
N ALA A 73 -30.81 -27.73 -34.71
CA ALA A 73 -31.83 -28.53 -34.03
C ALA A 73 -32.24 -29.77 -34.84
N HIS A 74 -32.07 -29.74 -36.17
CA HIS A 74 -32.47 -30.80 -37.09
C HIS A 74 -31.29 -31.35 -37.91
N GLU A 75 -30.31 -30.50 -38.25
CA GLU A 75 -29.11 -30.83 -39.00
C GLU A 75 -27.89 -30.79 -38.09
N SER A 76 -27.15 -31.89 -37.97
CA SER A 76 -25.98 -31.93 -37.09
C SER A 76 -24.84 -31.04 -37.61
N ILE A 77 -24.24 -30.22 -36.75
CA ILE A 77 -23.13 -29.32 -37.07
C ILE A 77 -21.78 -29.91 -36.64
N ILE A 78 -20.71 -29.54 -37.34
CA ILE A 78 -19.34 -29.93 -36.99
C ILE A 78 -18.66 -28.73 -36.29
N LEU A 79 -18.14 -28.96 -35.09
CA LEU A 79 -17.47 -27.96 -34.26
C LEU A 79 -15.93 -28.09 -34.36
N ALA A 80 -15.18 -27.07 -33.98
CA ALA A 80 -13.73 -27.10 -34.15
C ALA A 80 -13.06 -28.24 -33.37
N LYS A 81 -12.14 -28.94 -34.05
CA LYS A 81 -11.40 -30.12 -33.54
C LYS A 81 -12.26 -31.33 -33.14
N SER A 82 -13.58 -31.29 -33.27
CA SER A 82 -14.45 -32.47 -33.17
C SER A 82 -14.81 -32.95 -34.57
N SER A 83 -14.48 -34.20 -34.91
CA SER A 83 -14.97 -34.85 -36.13
C SER A 83 -16.39 -35.40 -36.00
N VAL A 84 -16.97 -35.29 -34.80
CA VAL A 84 -18.31 -35.82 -34.49
C VAL A 84 -19.36 -34.75 -34.79
N PRO A 85 -20.33 -35.02 -35.67
CA PRO A 85 -21.45 -34.13 -35.92
C PRO A 85 -22.40 -34.10 -34.70
N VAL A 86 -22.72 -32.90 -34.24
CA VAL A 86 -23.47 -32.63 -33.00
C VAL A 86 -24.80 -31.94 -33.32
N GLN A 87 -25.90 -32.45 -32.76
CA GLN A 87 -27.20 -31.73 -32.74
C GLN A 87 -27.32 -30.87 -31.49
N LEU A 88 -27.89 -29.67 -31.64
CA LEU A 88 -28.00 -28.69 -30.56
C LEU A 88 -29.46 -28.51 -30.12
N PRO A 89 -29.73 -28.43 -28.81
CA PRO A 89 -31.06 -28.05 -28.32
C PRO A 89 -31.43 -26.62 -28.72
N GLU A 90 -32.71 -26.34 -28.98
CA GLU A 90 -33.21 -25.00 -29.36
C GLU A 90 -32.81 -23.90 -28.37
N ILE A 91 -32.88 -24.19 -27.07
CA ILE A 91 -32.47 -23.25 -26.01
C ILE A 91 -30.99 -22.84 -26.15
N LEU A 92 -30.13 -23.77 -26.56
CA LEU A 92 -28.70 -23.49 -26.74
C LEU A 92 -28.44 -22.67 -28.00
N ILE A 93 -29.20 -22.92 -29.06
CA ILE A 93 -29.17 -22.12 -30.30
C ILE A 93 -29.55 -20.67 -29.98
N GLU A 94 -30.62 -20.45 -29.22
CA GLU A 94 -31.04 -19.10 -28.80
C GLU A 94 -29.95 -18.39 -27.98
N GLU A 95 -29.38 -19.06 -26.98
CA GLU A 95 -28.28 -18.50 -26.18
C GLU A 95 -27.04 -18.19 -27.02
N ALA A 96 -26.68 -19.05 -27.97
CA ALA A 96 -25.54 -18.83 -28.85
C ALA A 96 -25.75 -17.61 -29.76
N LEU A 97 -26.97 -17.42 -30.28
CA LEU A 97 -27.30 -16.25 -31.09
C LEU A 97 -27.28 -14.96 -30.26
N ILE A 98 -27.73 -15.00 -29.00
CA ILE A 98 -27.62 -13.86 -28.07
C ILE A 98 -26.15 -13.49 -27.83
N LEU A 99 -25.29 -14.48 -27.53
CA LEU A 99 -23.86 -14.23 -27.30
C LEU A 99 -23.16 -13.72 -28.57
N SER A 100 -23.48 -14.31 -29.73
CA SER A 100 -23.01 -13.84 -31.04
C SER A 100 -23.40 -12.39 -31.28
N ASP A 101 -24.67 -12.04 -31.00
CA ASP A 101 -25.17 -10.68 -31.20
C ASP A 101 -24.57 -9.67 -30.23
N MET A 102 -24.42 -10.06 -28.97
CA MET A 102 -23.83 -9.25 -27.92
C MET A 102 -22.35 -8.94 -28.19
N TYR A 103 -21.53 -9.95 -28.50
CA TYR A 103 -20.09 -9.75 -28.68
C TYR A 103 -19.64 -9.51 -30.12
N ASN A 104 -20.59 -9.48 -31.07
CA ASN A 104 -20.28 -9.52 -32.50
C ASN A 104 -19.32 -10.66 -32.84
N LEU A 105 -19.66 -11.85 -32.34
CA LEU A 105 -18.86 -13.06 -32.39
C LEU A 105 -19.45 -14.04 -33.43
N SER A 106 -18.60 -14.78 -34.13
CA SER A 106 -19.00 -15.93 -34.95
C SER A 106 -19.97 -16.85 -34.19
N GLU A 107 -21.04 -17.27 -34.87
CA GLU A 107 -22.07 -18.13 -34.28
C GLU A 107 -21.52 -19.49 -33.83
N ILE A 108 -20.52 -20.04 -34.53
CA ILE A 108 -19.86 -21.28 -34.10
C ILE A 108 -19.00 -21.05 -32.85
N ALA A 109 -18.27 -19.93 -32.77
CA ALA A 109 -17.48 -19.60 -31.58
C ALA A 109 -18.37 -19.37 -30.35
N ALA A 110 -19.57 -18.81 -30.53
CA ALA A 110 -20.56 -18.66 -29.45
C ALA A 110 -21.10 -20.02 -28.96
N VAL A 111 -21.35 -20.96 -29.86
CA VAL A 111 -21.74 -22.35 -29.52
C VAL A 111 -20.61 -23.06 -28.76
N GLU A 112 -19.38 -22.99 -29.25
CA GLU A 112 -18.21 -23.63 -28.59
C GLU A 112 -18.00 -23.10 -27.17
N LEU A 113 -18.21 -21.80 -26.95
CA LEU A 113 -18.11 -21.18 -25.63
C LEU A 113 -19.18 -21.68 -24.65
N LEU A 114 -20.40 -21.94 -25.12
CA LEU A 114 -21.50 -22.46 -24.30
C LEU A 114 -21.38 -23.96 -24.01
N LEU A 115 -20.76 -24.71 -24.92
CA LEU A 115 -20.54 -26.16 -24.79
C LEU A 115 -19.24 -26.52 -24.08
N LEU A 116 -18.38 -25.53 -23.79
CA LEU A 116 -17.17 -25.77 -23.03
C LEU A 116 -17.56 -26.27 -21.65
N ASP A 117 -17.14 -27.49 -21.33
CA ASP A 117 -17.40 -28.06 -20.02
C ASP A 117 -16.58 -27.28 -18.99
N ALA A 118 -17.24 -26.64 -18.03
CA ALA A 118 -16.55 -25.98 -16.92
C ALA A 118 -15.79 -26.99 -16.02
N ILE A 119 -15.96 -28.29 -16.27
CA ILE A 119 -15.18 -29.38 -15.70
C ILE A 119 -14.02 -29.72 -16.65
N ILE A 120 -13.05 -28.82 -16.77
CA ILE A 120 -11.74 -29.23 -17.30
C ILE A 120 -10.93 -29.69 -16.09
N PRO A 121 -10.45 -30.95 -16.05
CA PRO A 121 -9.49 -31.38 -15.06
C PRO A 121 -8.23 -30.55 -15.30
N PHE A 122 -7.95 -29.62 -14.39
CA PHE A 122 -6.63 -29.05 -14.21
C PHE A 122 -5.64 -30.22 -14.08
N SER A 123 -4.82 -30.45 -15.11
CA SER A 123 -3.79 -31.47 -15.03
C SER A 123 -2.58 -30.91 -14.28
N LEU A 124 -2.51 -31.32 -13.01
CA LEU A 124 -1.34 -31.62 -12.20
C LEU A 124 -0.49 -30.44 -11.68
N GLY A 125 -0.90 -29.98 -10.49
CA GLY A 125 -0.06 -29.24 -9.55
C GLY A 125 -0.88 -28.17 -8.84
N GLU A 126 -1.41 -28.52 -7.67
CA GLU A 126 -2.24 -27.68 -6.78
C GLU A 126 -3.74 -27.63 -7.11
N SER A 127 -4.50 -27.88 -6.05
CA SER A 127 -5.90 -28.25 -6.05
C SER A 127 -6.79 -27.05 -5.76
N GLU A 128 -7.31 -26.42 -6.81
CA GLU A 128 -8.58 -25.70 -6.75
C GLU A 128 -9.40 -26.04 -7.99
N MET A 129 -10.33 -26.97 -7.85
CA MET A 129 -11.39 -27.13 -8.85
C MET A 129 -12.18 -25.83 -8.89
N VAL A 130 -12.10 -25.06 -9.97
CA VAL A 130 -13.02 -23.92 -10.22
C VAL A 130 -14.38 -24.50 -10.60
N ASN A 131 -15.02 -25.17 -9.65
CA ASN A 131 -16.41 -25.53 -9.78
C ASN A 131 -17.20 -24.22 -9.67
N PHE A 132 -18.04 -23.93 -10.66
CA PHE A 132 -19.12 -22.96 -10.55
C PHE A 132 -20.44 -23.70 -10.26
N PRO A 133 -20.59 -24.38 -9.11
CA PRO A 133 -21.66 -25.37 -8.90
C PRO A 133 -23.08 -24.80 -8.94
N ASN A 134 -23.25 -23.48 -9.07
CA ASN A 134 -24.54 -22.80 -9.01
C ASN A 134 -24.76 -21.78 -10.15
N LEU A 135 -23.90 -21.71 -11.18
CA LEU A 135 -24.08 -20.76 -12.30
C LEU A 135 -24.66 -21.45 -13.55
N PRO A 136 -25.62 -20.80 -14.25
CA PRO A 136 -26.10 -21.27 -15.54
C PRO A 136 -25.00 -21.12 -16.61
N ARG A 137 -25.03 -22.00 -17.62
CA ARG A 137 -24.01 -22.08 -18.70
C ARG A 137 -23.74 -20.74 -19.41
N GLY A 138 -24.77 -19.93 -19.65
CA GLY A 138 -24.60 -18.62 -20.29
C GLY A 138 -23.75 -17.66 -19.46
N LEU A 139 -23.87 -17.69 -18.13
CA LEU A 139 -23.05 -16.86 -17.24
C LEU A 139 -21.61 -17.39 -17.14
N VAL A 140 -21.42 -18.70 -17.22
CA VAL A 140 -20.09 -19.32 -17.30
C VAL A 140 -19.40 -18.94 -18.63
N ALA A 141 -20.12 -18.97 -19.75
CA ALA A 141 -19.62 -18.52 -21.04
C ALA A 141 -19.13 -17.06 -21.00
N VAL A 142 -19.88 -16.17 -20.34
CA VAL A 142 -19.45 -14.77 -20.13
C VAL A 142 -18.15 -14.69 -19.33
N LEU A 143 -18.00 -15.48 -18.26
CA LEU A 143 -16.76 -15.50 -17.48
C LEU A 143 -15.57 -15.98 -18.33
N LEU A 144 -15.74 -17.08 -19.06
CA LEU A 144 -14.72 -17.64 -19.94
C LEU A 144 -14.31 -16.65 -21.03
N TYR A 145 -15.26 -15.91 -21.60
CA TYR A 145 -14.96 -14.89 -22.60
C TYR A 145 -14.01 -13.80 -22.08
N TYR A 146 -14.26 -13.25 -20.89
CA TYR A 146 -13.36 -12.26 -20.30
C TYR A 146 -12.06 -12.86 -19.77
N ASP A 147 -12.10 -14.08 -19.25
CA ASP A 147 -10.93 -14.80 -18.77
C ASP A 147 -9.90 -15.03 -19.89
N GLY A 148 -10.34 -15.52 -21.07
CA GLY A 148 -9.44 -15.74 -22.21
C GLY A 148 -8.82 -14.43 -22.73
N ARG A 149 -9.59 -13.34 -22.73
CA ARG A 149 -9.10 -12.00 -23.11
C ARG A 149 -8.07 -11.48 -22.14
N ARG A 150 -8.29 -11.68 -20.84
CA ARG A 150 -7.35 -11.35 -19.78
C ARG A 150 -6.04 -12.10 -19.96
N ASP A 151 -6.09 -13.40 -20.24
CA ASP A 151 -4.89 -14.21 -20.43
C ASP A 151 -4.12 -13.82 -21.69
N LEU A 152 -4.80 -13.49 -22.79
CA LEU A 152 -4.15 -12.94 -23.98
C LEU A 152 -3.39 -11.65 -23.66
N ALA A 153 -4.00 -10.72 -22.91
CA ALA A 153 -3.36 -9.47 -22.51
C ALA A 153 -2.18 -9.71 -21.56
N ARG A 154 -2.30 -10.66 -20.62
CA ARG A 154 -1.20 -11.05 -19.71
C ARG A 154 -0.06 -11.73 -20.46
N ALA A 155 -0.36 -12.59 -21.42
CA ALA A 155 0.66 -13.23 -22.27
C ALA A 155 1.43 -12.19 -23.07
N LEU A 156 0.73 -11.21 -23.65
CA LEU A 156 1.36 -10.10 -24.35
C LEU A 156 2.29 -9.29 -23.44
N LYS A 157 1.83 -8.92 -22.23
CA LYS A 157 2.66 -8.26 -21.22
C LYS A 157 3.90 -9.08 -20.89
N ALA A 158 3.74 -10.37 -20.60
CA ALA A 158 4.82 -11.26 -20.20
C ALA A 158 5.86 -11.46 -21.31
N LEU A 159 5.43 -11.60 -22.57
CA LEU A 159 6.32 -11.65 -23.74
C LEU A 159 7.21 -10.42 -23.84
N VAL A 160 6.63 -9.22 -23.68
CA VAL A 160 7.39 -7.96 -23.68
C VAL A 160 8.32 -7.87 -22.47
N GLN A 161 7.85 -8.27 -21.29
CA GLN A 161 8.63 -8.21 -20.07
C GLN A 161 9.86 -9.14 -20.11
N GLY A 162 9.76 -10.26 -20.82
CA GLY A 162 10.85 -11.21 -21.05
C GLY A 162 11.87 -10.79 -22.10
N CYS A 163 11.65 -9.70 -22.83
CA CYS A 163 12.68 -9.16 -23.73
C CYS A 163 13.89 -8.64 -22.95
N GLN A 164 15.07 -8.81 -23.54
CA GLN A 164 16.26 -8.11 -23.07
C GLN A 164 16.08 -6.60 -23.28
N GLY A 165 16.42 -5.81 -22.26
CA GLY A 165 16.30 -4.35 -22.30
C GLY A 165 17.10 -3.66 -21.21
N ARG A 166 16.87 -2.35 -21.08
CA ARG A 166 17.68 -1.47 -20.22
C ARG A 166 17.39 -1.54 -18.72
N THR A 167 16.18 -1.94 -18.32
CA THR A 167 15.73 -1.75 -16.94
C THR A 167 15.83 -3.03 -16.11
N TRP A 168 15.53 -4.19 -16.68
CA TRP A 168 15.60 -5.46 -15.97
C TRP A 168 15.97 -6.62 -16.88
N THR A 169 16.35 -7.73 -16.25
CA THR A 169 16.51 -9.03 -16.91
C THR A 169 15.82 -10.09 -16.06
N LEU A 170 15.09 -11.00 -16.71
CA LEU A 170 14.40 -12.12 -16.04
C LEU A 170 15.27 -13.38 -15.97
N GLY A 171 16.60 -13.28 -16.11
CA GLY A 171 17.49 -14.45 -16.06
C GLY A 171 17.28 -15.48 -17.19
N LEU A 172 16.60 -15.10 -18.28
CA LEU A 172 16.41 -15.95 -19.46
C LEU A 172 17.72 -16.13 -20.24
N SER A 173 17.84 -17.23 -20.99
CA SER A 173 18.99 -17.44 -21.88
C SER A 173 19.03 -16.36 -22.96
N ALA A 174 20.25 -15.97 -23.39
CA ALA A 174 20.43 -14.92 -24.38
C ALA A 174 19.69 -15.21 -25.71
N ASP A 175 19.72 -16.48 -26.14
CA ASP A 175 19.04 -16.91 -27.37
C ASP A 175 17.52 -16.74 -27.27
N LEU A 176 16.92 -17.10 -26.13
CA LEU A 176 15.49 -16.95 -25.89
C LEU A 176 15.10 -15.47 -25.78
N ALA A 177 15.88 -14.68 -25.05
CA ALA A 177 15.63 -13.24 -24.93
C ALA A 177 15.74 -12.52 -26.29
N ALA A 178 16.66 -12.94 -27.15
CA ALA A 178 16.78 -12.45 -28.52
C ALA A 178 15.61 -12.88 -29.42
N LEU A 179 15.16 -14.13 -29.29
CA LEU A 179 13.98 -14.65 -29.98
C LEU A 179 12.73 -13.84 -29.60
N LEU A 180 12.45 -13.69 -28.30
CA LEU A 180 11.36 -12.84 -27.79
C LEU A 180 11.51 -11.40 -28.28
N GLY A 181 12.74 -10.87 -28.25
CA GLY A 181 13.10 -9.55 -28.74
C GLY A 181 12.64 -9.33 -30.18
N SER A 182 13.04 -10.23 -31.09
CA SER A 182 12.69 -10.17 -32.52
C SER A 182 11.17 -10.23 -32.76
N TYR A 183 10.47 -11.08 -32.01
CA TYR A 183 9.01 -11.19 -32.14
C TYR A 183 8.29 -9.93 -31.67
N VAL A 184 8.72 -9.33 -30.56
CA VAL A 184 8.18 -8.07 -30.06
C VAL A 184 8.50 -6.92 -31.01
N ASP A 185 9.66 -6.90 -31.66
CA ASP A 185 9.99 -5.90 -32.66
C ASP A 185 9.05 -5.96 -33.88
N GLU A 186 8.71 -7.16 -34.35
CA GLU A 186 7.67 -7.33 -35.38
C GLU A 186 6.31 -6.77 -34.92
N LEU A 187 5.90 -7.05 -33.68
CA LEU A 187 4.64 -6.52 -33.12
C LEU A 187 4.64 -4.98 -33.07
N VAL A 188 5.75 -4.38 -32.65
CA VAL A 188 5.90 -2.92 -32.57
C VAL A 188 5.86 -2.29 -33.97
N GLN A 189 6.53 -2.90 -34.96
CA GLN A 189 6.50 -2.43 -36.36
C GLN A 189 5.10 -2.42 -36.95
N GLU A 190 4.25 -3.38 -36.58
CA GLU A 190 2.83 -3.46 -36.96
C GLU A 190 1.90 -2.57 -36.11
N GLY A 191 2.47 -1.63 -35.36
CA GLY A 191 1.73 -0.58 -34.67
C GLY A 191 1.05 -1.01 -33.36
N LEU A 192 1.63 -1.97 -32.62
CA LEU A 192 1.07 -2.48 -31.36
C LEU A 192 0.64 -1.37 -30.39
N VAL A 193 1.49 -0.35 -30.15
CA VAL A 193 1.21 0.74 -29.21
C VAL A 193 -0.05 1.51 -29.61
N SER A 194 -0.17 1.86 -30.89
CA SER A 194 -1.35 2.57 -31.42
C SER A 194 -2.64 1.77 -31.26
N LYS A 195 -2.59 0.44 -31.47
CA LYS A 195 -3.72 -0.47 -31.31
C LYS A 195 -4.14 -0.57 -29.84
N ILE A 196 -3.18 -0.73 -28.92
CA ILE A 196 -3.47 -0.80 -27.48
C ILE A 196 -4.07 0.51 -26.98
N LEU A 197 -3.52 1.67 -27.32
CA LEU A 197 -4.07 2.97 -26.92
C LEU A 197 -5.49 3.19 -27.44
N LYS A 198 -5.78 2.73 -28.67
CA LYS A 198 -7.13 2.76 -29.23
C LYS A 198 -8.08 1.84 -28.44
N LEU A 199 -7.66 0.60 -28.13
CA LEU A 199 -8.45 -0.33 -27.32
C LEU A 199 -8.76 0.24 -25.95
N LEU A 200 -7.77 0.79 -25.24
CA LEU A 200 -7.96 1.39 -23.92
C LEU A 200 -8.95 2.57 -23.95
N LYS A 201 -8.99 3.33 -25.05
CA LYS A 201 -9.97 4.41 -25.25
C LYS A 201 -11.39 3.89 -25.49
N GLU A 202 -11.52 2.75 -26.16
CA GLU A 202 -12.81 2.11 -26.47
C GLU A 202 -13.36 1.29 -25.28
N MET A 203 -12.48 0.82 -24.39
CA MET A 203 -12.82 0.03 -23.22
C MET A 203 -13.40 0.90 -22.09
N ASP A 204 -14.73 0.96 -22.03
CA ASP A 204 -15.51 1.69 -21.04
C ASP A 204 -16.32 0.71 -20.17
N MET A 205 -16.04 0.71 -18.86
CA MET A 205 -16.65 -0.22 -17.91
C MET A 205 -18.16 -0.01 -17.78
N GLU A 206 -18.63 1.24 -17.76
CA GLU A 206 -20.06 1.53 -17.56
C GLU A 206 -20.86 1.06 -18.76
N LYS A 207 -20.34 1.31 -19.97
CA LYS A 207 -20.97 0.84 -21.22
C LYS A 207 -20.96 -0.68 -21.31
N GLU A 208 -19.87 -1.33 -20.94
CA GLU A 208 -19.78 -2.80 -20.99
C GLU A 208 -20.72 -3.45 -19.98
N MET A 209 -20.80 -2.92 -18.76
CA MET A 209 -21.73 -3.41 -17.74
C MET A 209 -23.20 -3.14 -18.12
N GLY A 210 -23.51 -2.00 -18.74
CA GLY A 210 -24.83 -1.70 -19.30
C GLY A 210 -25.24 -2.71 -20.37
N LYS A 211 -24.35 -2.97 -21.33
CA LYS A 211 -24.53 -3.98 -22.38
C LYS A 211 -24.79 -5.38 -21.83
N LEU A 212 -24.04 -5.81 -20.81
CA LEU A 212 -24.27 -7.12 -20.16
C LEU A 212 -25.61 -7.15 -19.40
N GLY A 213 -26.01 -6.03 -18.79
CA GLY A 213 -27.30 -5.88 -18.13
C GLY A 213 -28.48 -6.01 -19.08
N GLU A 214 -28.44 -5.33 -20.23
CA GLU A 214 -29.48 -5.39 -21.28
C GLU A 214 -29.71 -6.81 -21.80
N ASN A 215 -28.63 -7.57 -21.98
CA ASN A 215 -28.66 -8.94 -22.50
C ASN A 215 -28.88 -10.01 -21.42
N ARG A 216 -29.20 -9.63 -20.17
CA ARG A 216 -29.35 -10.55 -19.02
C ARG A 216 -28.14 -11.46 -18.80
N ALA A 217 -26.96 -10.98 -19.16
CA ALA A 217 -25.68 -11.70 -19.09
C ALA A 217 -24.94 -11.46 -17.77
N LEU A 218 -25.63 -10.92 -16.75
CA LEU A 218 -25.09 -10.66 -15.42
C LEU A 218 -25.81 -11.53 -14.38
N GLY A 219 -25.03 -12.28 -13.61
CA GLY A 219 -25.52 -13.11 -12.52
C GLY A 219 -25.72 -12.36 -11.22
N ASP A 220 -25.46 -13.10 -10.14
CA ASP A 220 -25.41 -12.60 -8.78
C ASP A 220 -24.27 -11.59 -8.58
N ARG A 221 -24.16 -11.04 -7.37
CA ARG A 221 -23.13 -10.04 -7.05
C ARG A 221 -21.71 -10.58 -7.27
N ARG A 222 -21.48 -11.87 -6.98
CA ARG A 222 -20.17 -12.53 -7.17
C ARG A 222 -19.80 -12.60 -8.65
N HIS A 223 -20.72 -13.04 -9.51
CA HIS A 223 -20.50 -13.08 -10.97
C HIS A 223 -20.19 -11.70 -11.54
N ARG A 224 -20.99 -10.69 -11.19
CA ARG A 224 -20.77 -9.30 -11.62
C ARG A 224 -19.38 -8.81 -11.25
N HIS A 225 -18.96 -9.09 -10.02
CA HIS A 225 -17.65 -8.73 -9.52
C HIS A 225 -16.50 -9.41 -10.27
N GLN A 226 -16.62 -10.72 -10.54
CA GLN A 226 -15.63 -11.47 -11.31
C GLN A 226 -15.47 -10.90 -12.73
N VAL A 227 -16.57 -10.57 -13.40
CA VAL A 227 -16.56 -9.94 -14.73
C VAL A 227 -15.86 -8.57 -14.68
N MET A 228 -16.25 -7.70 -13.75
CA MET A 228 -15.61 -6.38 -13.58
C MET A 228 -14.10 -6.51 -13.31
N LYS A 229 -13.71 -7.43 -12.41
CA LYS A 229 -12.30 -7.70 -12.09
C LYS A 229 -11.52 -8.12 -13.33
N MET A 230 -12.01 -9.10 -14.08
CA MET A 230 -11.32 -9.58 -15.29
C MET A 230 -11.22 -8.52 -16.37
N TYR A 231 -12.25 -7.66 -16.50
CA TYR A 231 -12.21 -6.51 -17.40
C TYR A 231 -11.13 -5.50 -16.99
N GLN A 232 -11.06 -5.10 -15.72
CA GLN A 232 -10.03 -4.20 -15.18
C GLN A 232 -8.63 -4.79 -15.34
N GLU A 233 -8.45 -6.08 -15.01
CA GLU A 233 -7.18 -6.79 -15.18
C GLU A 233 -6.73 -6.83 -16.64
N THR A 234 -7.66 -6.90 -17.59
CA THR A 234 -7.37 -6.83 -19.02
C THR A 234 -6.89 -5.43 -19.42
N GLN A 235 -7.58 -4.37 -18.99
CA GLN A 235 -7.16 -2.99 -19.23
C GLN A 235 -5.77 -2.70 -18.64
N LEU A 236 -5.53 -3.16 -17.41
CA LEU A 236 -4.26 -2.99 -16.73
C LEU A 236 -3.13 -3.75 -17.45
N ALA A 237 -3.33 -5.01 -17.82
CA ALA A 237 -2.32 -5.80 -18.53
C ALA A 237 -1.93 -5.17 -19.89
N LEU A 238 -2.91 -4.60 -20.60
CA LEU A 238 -2.66 -3.85 -21.83
C LEU A 238 -1.82 -2.58 -21.59
N ALA A 239 -2.16 -1.77 -20.59
CA ALA A 239 -1.38 -0.58 -20.24
C ALA A 239 0.03 -0.95 -19.74
N GLN A 240 0.14 -2.00 -18.92
CA GLN A 240 1.41 -2.55 -18.46
C GLN A 240 2.28 -3.07 -19.62
N THR A 241 1.68 -3.54 -20.72
CA THR A 241 2.44 -3.90 -21.93
C THR A 241 3.17 -2.69 -22.51
N ILE A 242 2.49 -1.54 -22.64
CA ILE A 242 3.12 -0.28 -23.10
C ILE A 242 4.21 0.17 -22.12
N PHE A 243 3.94 0.08 -20.81
CA PHE A 243 4.94 0.35 -19.79
C PHE A 243 6.18 -0.54 -19.96
N CYS A 244 6.02 -1.86 -20.09
CA CYS A 244 7.13 -2.78 -20.26
C CYS A 244 7.93 -2.50 -21.55
N LEU A 245 7.25 -2.16 -22.65
CA LEU A 245 7.89 -1.74 -23.90
C LEU A 245 8.73 -0.48 -23.68
N ALA A 246 8.13 0.55 -23.11
CA ALA A 246 8.78 1.83 -22.85
C ALA A 246 9.98 1.67 -21.90
N ALA A 247 9.84 0.88 -20.84
CA ALA A 247 10.91 0.62 -19.89
C ALA A 247 12.05 -0.20 -20.50
N GLN A 248 11.79 -1.24 -21.29
CA GLN A 248 12.86 -2.09 -21.82
C GLN A 248 13.54 -1.57 -23.08
N LYS A 249 12.77 -1.11 -24.07
CA LYS A 249 13.27 -0.71 -25.40
C LYS A 249 13.07 0.78 -25.72
N GLY A 250 12.22 1.47 -24.97
CA GLY A 250 11.78 2.83 -25.31
C GLY A 250 10.66 2.83 -26.36
N LEU A 251 10.16 4.02 -26.70
CA LEU A 251 9.08 4.20 -27.68
C LEU A 251 9.59 4.95 -28.90
N SER A 252 9.02 4.65 -30.07
CA SER A 252 9.30 5.42 -31.30
C SER A 252 8.76 6.85 -31.18
N ARG A 253 9.28 7.77 -32.00
CA ARG A 253 8.79 9.17 -32.09
C ARG A 253 7.26 9.22 -32.20
N SER A 254 6.70 8.47 -33.15
CA SER A 254 5.25 8.47 -33.37
C SER A 254 4.44 7.88 -32.22
N ASP A 255 4.98 6.90 -31.49
CA ASP A 255 4.29 6.25 -30.39
C ASP A 255 4.34 7.08 -29.12
N LEU A 256 5.46 7.76 -28.86
CA LEU A 256 5.58 8.68 -27.74
C LEU A 256 4.67 9.91 -27.93
N SER A 257 4.66 10.54 -29.11
CA SER A 257 3.74 11.66 -29.39
C SER A 257 2.28 11.25 -29.18
N ARG A 258 1.88 10.05 -29.63
CA ARG A 258 0.53 9.49 -29.39
C ARG A 258 0.25 9.23 -27.91
N LEU A 259 1.22 8.70 -27.17
CA LEU A 259 1.07 8.48 -25.73
C LEU A 259 0.88 9.81 -24.99
N LEU A 260 1.68 10.83 -25.31
CA LEU A 260 1.55 12.16 -24.73
C LEU A 260 0.20 12.82 -25.09
N SER A 261 -0.24 12.72 -26.34
CA SER A 261 -1.58 13.20 -26.76
C SER A 261 -2.74 12.41 -26.13
N HIS A 262 -2.51 11.16 -25.74
CA HIS A 262 -3.49 10.37 -25.00
C HIS A 262 -3.55 10.84 -23.54
N LEU A 263 -2.40 11.04 -22.90
CA LEU A 263 -2.28 11.52 -21.53
C LEU A 263 -2.81 12.96 -21.35
N SER A 264 -2.63 13.84 -22.34
CA SER A 264 -3.15 15.22 -22.27
C SER A 264 -4.67 15.32 -22.18
N LYS A 265 -5.38 14.28 -22.64
CA LYS A 265 -6.84 14.16 -22.65
C LYS A 265 -7.39 13.34 -21.47
N GLN A 266 -6.57 13.12 -20.44
CA GLN A 266 -7.01 12.42 -19.23
C GLN A 266 -7.07 13.41 -18.07
N SER A 267 -8.20 13.38 -17.36
CA SER A 267 -8.46 14.20 -16.16
C SER A 267 -7.52 13.93 -14.97
N GLY A 268 -6.58 12.99 -15.09
CA GLY A 268 -5.59 12.67 -14.04
C GLY A 268 -6.13 11.87 -12.85
N MET A 269 -7.44 11.92 -12.59
CA MET A 269 -8.09 11.37 -11.38
C MET A 269 -9.42 10.69 -11.76
N ARG A 270 -9.65 9.48 -11.22
CA ARG A 270 -10.91 8.72 -11.45
C ARG A 270 -11.49 8.08 -10.18
N SER A 271 -10.72 8.01 -9.09
CA SER A 271 -11.14 7.37 -7.84
C SER A 271 -11.82 8.37 -6.88
N PRO A 272 -12.80 7.96 -6.05
CA PRO A 272 -13.36 8.79 -4.98
C PRO A 272 -12.29 9.34 -4.01
N ASP A 273 -11.16 8.65 -3.87
CA ASP A 273 -10.05 9.02 -2.98
C ASP A 273 -9.06 10.00 -3.61
N ALA A 274 -9.40 10.61 -4.75
CA ALA A 274 -8.53 11.53 -5.47
C ALA A 274 -7.22 10.88 -6.00
N SER A 275 -7.14 9.55 -6.02
CA SER A 275 -5.98 8.79 -6.52
C SER A 275 -6.01 8.57 -8.03
N MET A 276 -4.82 8.41 -8.61
CA MET A 276 -4.64 8.03 -10.01
C MET A 276 -5.04 6.57 -10.24
N ASP A 277 -5.77 6.34 -11.32
CA ASP A 277 -6.15 5.00 -11.81
C ASP A 277 -4.91 4.17 -12.18
N GLU A 278 -4.93 2.86 -11.91
CA GLU A 278 -3.79 1.96 -12.14
C GLU A 278 -3.42 1.91 -13.64
N VAL A 279 -4.42 1.92 -14.51
CA VAL A 279 -4.24 1.94 -15.98
C VAL A 279 -3.53 3.23 -16.40
N LEU A 280 -3.99 4.38 -15.88
CA LEU A 280 -3.38 5.68 -16.16
C LEU A 280 -1.95 5.76 -15.58
N CYS A 281 -1.74 5.21 -14.39
CA CYS A 281 -0.43 5.14 -13.76
C CYS A 281 0.56 4.36 -14.62
N ALA A 282 0.17 3.20 -15.17
CA ALA A 282 1.04 2.43 -16.06
C ALA A 282 1.45 3.21 -17.32
N LEU A 283 0.49 3.91 -17.96
CA LEU A 283 0.78 4.76 -19.13
C LEU A 283 1.63 5.98 -18.78
N PHE A 284 1.39 6.59 -17.62
CA PHE A 284 2.18 7.69 -17.09
C PHE A 284 3.63 7.27 -16.82
N MET A 285 3.82 6.11 -16.18
CA MET A 285 5.15 5.53 -15.98
C MET A 285 5.83 5.19 -17.30
N ALA A 286 5.08 4.71 -18.31
CA ALA A 286 5.63 4.49 -19.65
C ALA A 286 6.22 5.79 -20.23
N ALA A 287 5.50 6.92 -20.13
CA ALA A 287 6.01 8.22 -20.57
C ALA A 287 7.26 8.67 -19.80
N LEU A 288 7.26 8.54 -18.46
CA LEU A 288 8.44 8.89 -17.64
C LEU A 288 9.67 8.05 -17.97
N TYR A 289 9.49 6.76 -18.28
CA TYR A 289 10.57 5.92 -18.75
C TYR A 289 11.02 6.32 -20.16
N SER A 290 10.12 6.65 -21.08
CA SER A 290 10.50 7.09 -22.43
C SER A 290 11.33 8.38 -22.45
N LEU A 291 11.16 9.25 -21.45
CA LEU A 291 11.94 10.48 -21.28
C LEU A 291 13.20 10.31 -20.40
N ASP A 292 13.45 9.10 -19.88
CA ASP A 292 14.57 8.83 -18.99
C ASP A 292 15.91 8.74 -19.75
N LEU A 293 16.79 9.69 -19.47
CA LEU A 293 18.17 9.76 -19.99
C LEU A 293 19.23 9.60 -18.89
N SER A 294 18.85 9.06 -17.72
CA SER A 294 19.78 8.84 -16.59
C SER A 294 20.98 7.95 -16.95
N LEU A 295 20.82 7.04 -17.92
CA LEU A 295 21.91 6.19 -18.43
C LEU A 295 23.09 6.99 -19.00
N LEU A 296 22.86 8.22 -19.49
CA LEU A 296 23.94 9.10 -19.96
C LEU A 296 24.93 9.50 -18.85
N THR A 297 24.49 9.44 -17.60
CA THR A 297 25.32 9.77 -16.43
C THR A 297 26.08 8.56 -15.88
N THR A 298 25.80 7.36 -16.41
CA THR A 298 26.45 6.11 -16.00
C THR A 298 27.57 5.77 -16.98
N GLU A 299 28.70 5.24 -16.50
CA GLU A 299 29.83 4.78 -17.32
C GLU A 299 29.50 3.49 -18.10
N LEU A 300 28.50 3.55 -18.99
CA LEU A 300 28.11 2.45 -19.87
C LEU A 300 28.76 2.61 -21.26
N ASP A 301 28.93 1.49 -21.97
CA ASP A 301 29.46 1.49 -23.33
C ASP A 301 28.58 2.32 -24.28
N ASP A 302 29.19 3.19 -25.09
CA ASP A 302 28.51 4.06 -26.08
C ASP A 302 27.52 3.29 -26.98
N SER A 303 27.81 2.01 -27.27
CA SER A 303 26.95 1.15 -28.09
C SER A 303 25.57 0.88 -27.49
N THR A 304 25.45 0.89 -26.17
CA THR A 304 24.16 0.71 -25.46
C THR A 304 23.33 2.00 -25.44
N LEU A 305 24.00 3.16 -25.42
CA LEU A 305 23.37 4.49 -25.43
C LEU A 305 22.77 4.83 -26.79
N VAL A 306 23.41 4.41 -27.90
CA VAL A 306 22.92 4.62 -29.27
C VAL A 306 21.57 3.92 -29.53
N ASN A 307 21.24 2.87 -28.77
CA ASN A 307 19.98 2.14 -28.91
C ASN A 307 18.80 2.81 -28.18
N ILE A 308 19.02 3.92 -27.47
CA ILE A 308 17.94 4.67 -26.84
C ILE A 308 17.17 5.43 -27.94
N PRO A 309 15.85 5.19 -28.12
CA PRO A 309 15.10 5.80 -29.23
C PRO A 309 15.17 7.33 -29.27
N LEU A 310 15.19 7.97 -28.09
CA LEU A 310 15.28 9.42 -27.94
C LEU A 310 16.61 10.00 -28.47
N LEU A 311 17.68 9.21 -28.49
CA LEU A 311 19.00 9.60 -29.02
C LEU A 311 19.21 9.15 -30.47
N ALA A 312 18.53 8.08 -30.88
CA ALA A 312 18.65 7.50 -32.22
C ALA A 312 17.96 8.36 -33.31
N ASP A 313 16.80 8.96 -33.00
CA ASP A 313 16.05 9.81 -33.93
C ASP A 313 16.34 11.30 -33.69
N LYS A 314 16.92 11.97 -34.69
CA LYS A 314 17.37 13.37 -34.57
C LYS A 314 16.23 14.38 -34.45
N ASP A 315 15.06 14.05 -34.96
CA ASP A 315 13.92 14.98 -34.95
C ASP A 315 13.05 14.81 -33.70
N MET A 316 13.24 13.72 -32.94
CA MET A 316 12.39 13.35 -31.82
C MET A 316 12.45 14.36 -30.67
N ILE A 317 13.64 14.89 -30.37
CA ILE A 317 13.83 15.90 -29.31
C ILE A 317 13.03 17.18 -29.64
N GLY A 318 13.12 17.67 -30.88
CA GLY A 318 12.40 18.86 -31.31
C GLY A 318 10.88 18.69 -31.24
N GLU A 319 10.34 17.58 -31.76
CA GLU A 319 8.90 17.31 -31.74
C GLU A 319 8.33 17.21 -30.31
N ILE A 320 9.04 16.51 -29.41
CA ILE A 320 8.64 16.40 -27.99
C ILE A 320 8.74 17.75 -27.31
N HIS A 321 9.81 18.50 -27.57
CA HIS A 321 10.01 19.83 -27.00
C HIS A 321 8.86 20.75 -27.38
N ASP A 322 8.53 20.84 -28.68
CA ASP A 322 7.42 21.65 -29.19
C ASP A 322 6.07 21.21 -28.59
N GLN A 323 5.84 19.90 -28.47
CA GLN A 323 4.62 19.38 -27.87
C GLN A 323 4.48 19.77 -26.39
N LEU A 324 5.56 19.75 -25.62
CA LEU A 324 5.56 20.05 -24.18
C LEU A 324 5.68 21.53 -23.84
N SER A 325 6.26 22.34 -24.73
CA SER A 325 6.37 23.80 -24.61
C SER A 325 5.12 24.51 -25.13
N SER A 326 4.35 23.89 -26.04
CA SER A 326 3.15 24.50 -26.59
C SER A 326 2.07 24.75 -25.52
N THR A 327 1.52 25.97 -25.51
CA THR A 327 0.35 26.35 -24.69
C THR A 327 -0.96 26.21 -25.47
N THR A 328 -0.93 25.67 -26.69
CA THR A 328 -2.07 25.64 -27.61
C THR A 328 -3.10 24.57 -27.27
N GLU A 329 -2.68 23.41 -26.78
CA GLU A 329 -3.57 22.37 -26.24
C GLU A 329 -3.41 22.28 -24.72
N ALA A 330 -4.38 22.83 -23.99
CA ALA A 330 -4.38 22.71 -22.53
C ALA A 330 -4.57 21.25 -22.13
N TRP A 331 -3.69 20.73 -21.27
CA TRP A 331 -3.84 19.41 -20.68
C TRP A 331 -5.02 19.44 -19.71
N GLU A 332 -5.84 18.37 -19.71
CA GLU A 332 -6.95 18.24 -18.75
C GLU A 332 -6.45 18.18 -17.30
N SER A 333 -5.24 17.64 -17.09
CA SER A 333 -4.58 17.57 -15.79
C SER A 333 -3.25 18.32 -15.81
N GLU A 334 -3.26 19.56 -15.33
CA GLU A 334 -2.07 20.42 -15.18
C GLU A 334 -0.97 19.74 -14.36
N GLY A 335 -1.34 18.96 -13.33
CA GLY A 335 -0.37 18.22 -12.52
C GLY A 335 0.32 17.07 -13.25
N LEU A 336 -0.37 16.43 -14.19
CA LEU A 336 0.22 15.38 -15.04
C LEU A 336 1.21 16.00 -16.02
N GLN A 337 0.82 17.10 -16.65
CA GLN A 337 1.67 17.90 -17.53
C GLN A 337 2.92 18.37 -16.80
N GLY A 338 2.74 18.95 -15.60
CA GLY A 338 3.85 19.48 -14.79
C GLY A 338 4.90 18.44 -14.46
N VAL A 339 4.53 17.19 -14.18
CA VAL A 339 5.54 16.13 -13.92
C VAL A 339 6.26 15.70 -15.20
N ILE A 340 5.55 15.63 -16.33
CA ILE A 340 6.17 15.29 -17.62
C ILE A 340 7.13 16.40 -18.07
N GLN A 341 6.75 17.67 -17.91
CA GLN A 341 7.62 18.82 -18.15
C GLN A 341 8.83 18.84 -17.19
N LEU A 342 8.64 18.48 -15.92
CA LEU A 342 9.76 18.31 -14.98
C LEU A 342 10.73 17.23 -15.48
N ALA A 343 10.23 16.05 -15.84
CA ALA A 343 11.05 14.97 -16.40
C ALA A 343 11.79 15.40 -17.68
N TRP A 344 11.11 16.14 -18.56
CA TRP A 344 11.71 16.68 -19.78
C TRP A 344 12.81 17.71 -19.50
N SER A 345 12.59 18.63 -18.56
CA SER A 345 13.61 19.61 -18.17
C SER A 345 14.90 18.92 -17.65
N ILE A 346 14.75 17.83 -16.89
CA ILE A 346 15.87 17.02 -16.40
C ILE A 346 16.58 16.30 -17.56
N ALA A 347 15.81 15.75 -18.51
CA ALA A 347 16.35 15.11 -19.70
C ALA A 347 17.18 16.08 -20.56
N LEU A 348 16.68 17.30 -20.80
CA LEU A 348 17.41 18.37 -21.50
C LEU A 348 18.71 18.70 -20.75
N ARG A 349 18.68 18.80 -19.43
CA ARG A 349 19.88 19.05 -18.61
C ARG A 349 20.91 17.91 -18.71
N HIS A 350 20.49 16.65 -18.80
CA HIS A 350 21.42 15.54 -19.04
C HIS A 350 22.02 15.58 -20.45
N LEU A 351 21.21 15.92 -21.46
CA LEU A 351 21.68 16.09 -22.84
C LEU A 351 22.72 17.22 -22.94
N SER A 352 22.50 18.35 -22.27
CA SER A 352 23.41 19.49 -22.30
C SER A 352 24.78 19.18 -21.66
N GLN A 353 24.83 18.19 -20.79
CA GLN A 353 26.05 17.72 -20.12
C GLN A 353 26.75 16.57 -20.87
N SER A 354 26.15 16.10 -21.96
CA SER A 354 26.53 14.90 -22.70
C SER A 354 27.00 15.26 -24.12
N PRO A 355 27.90 14.46 -24.73
CA PRO A 355 28.29 14.65 -26.13
C PRO A 355 27.11 14.53 -27.11
N PHE A 356 26.03 13.83 -26.73
CA PHE A 356 24.82 13.66 -27.54
C PHE A 356 23.97 14.94 -27.66
N GLY A 357 24.23 15.97 -26.84
CA GLY A 357 23.54 17.25 -26.93
C GLY A 357 23.95 18.14 -28.11
N GLN A 358 25.06 17.82 -28.79
CA GLN A 358 25.57 18.64 -29.89
C GLN A 358 24.55 18.75 -31.03
N GLY A 359 24.14 19.98 -31.36
CA GLY A 359 23.16 20.26 -32.42
C GLY A 359 21.74 20.57 -31.92
N TYR A 360 21.49 20.51 -30.61
CA TYR A 360 20.20 20.86 -30.00
C TYR A 360 20.26 22.12 -29.13
N ASP A 361 21.31 22.94 -29.24
CA ASP A 361 21.59 24.06 -28.34
C ASP A 361 20.36 24.97 -28.12
N GLY A 362 19.59 25.26 -29.17
CA GLY A 362 18.37 26.07 -29.07
C GLY A 362 17.32 25.53 -28.10
N TYR A 363 17.13 24.21 -28.04
CA TYR A 363 16.19 23.58 -27.10
C TYR A 363 16.78 23.38 -25.71
N LEU A 364 18.11 23.17 -25.63
CA LEU A 364 18.81 22.92 -24.36
C LEU A 364 18.87 24.19 -23.49
N GLU A 365 18.90 25.37 -24.10
CA GLU A 365 18.85 26.66 -23.41
C GLU A 365 17.48 26.94 -22.75
N GLU A 366 16.42 26.25 -23.19
CA GLU A 366 15.06 26.42 -22.67
C GLU A 366 14.73 25.53 -21.47
N ASP A 367 15.69 24.75 -20.96
CA ASP A 367 15.46 23.80 -19.87
C ASP A 367 14.94 24.48 -18.57
N GLU A 368 15.43 25.68 -18.25
CA GLU A 368 14.94 26.48 -17.13
C GLU A 368 13.53 27.05 -17.35
N ALA A 369 13.17 27.36 -18.59
CA ALA A 369 11.84 27.83 -18.95
C ALA A 369 10.81 26.71 -18.81
N ILE A 370 11.13 25.52 -19.34
CA ILE A 370 10.31 24.31 -19.18
C ILE A 370 10.17 23.93 -17.70
N PHE A 371 11.24 24.03 -16.91
CA PHE A 371 11.15 23.81 -15.46
C PHE A 371 10.20 24.81 -14.78
N SER A 372 10.23 26.07 -15.20
CA SER A 372 9.34 27.09 -14.66
C SER A 372 7.87 26.81 -15.01
N MET A 373 7.59 26.39 -16.24
CA MET A 373 6.26 25.92 -16.67
C MET A 373 5.80 24.70 -15.88
N ALA A 374 6.72 23.75 -15.63
CA ALA A 374 6.43 22.57 -14.85
C ALA A 374 5.91 22.92 -13.46
N LEU A 375 6.47 23.94 -12.80
CA LEU A 375 6.07 24.36 -11.47
C LEU A 375 4.62 24.87 -11.39
N ASP A 376 4.07 25.44 -12.46
CA ASP A 376 2.68 25.87 -12.50
C ASP A 376 1.72 24.69 -12.28
N GLY A 377 2.06 23.52 -12.80
CA GLY A 377 1.34 22.25 -12.56
C GLY A 377 1.56 21.64 -11.16
N ARG A 378 2.37 22.23 -10.29
CA ARG A 378 2.69 21.72 -8.92
C ARG A 378 3.07 20.21 -8.91
N PRO A 379 4.14 19.80 -9.61
CA PRO A 379 4.46 18.40 -9.85
C PRO A 379 4.71 17.61 -8.55
N PHE A 380 5.35 18.24 -7.56
CA PHE A 380 5.61 17.61 -6.26
C PHE A 380 4.32 17.33 -5.48
N PHE A 381 3.35 18.25 -5.55
CA PHE A 381 2.03 18.06 -4.96
C PHE A 381 1.26 16.93 -5.67
N PHE A 382 1.26 16.94 -7.00
CA PHE A 382 0.57 15.92 -7.80
C PHE A 382 1.13 14.51 -7.55
N LEU A 383 2.45 14.35 -7.55
CA LEU A 383 3.10 13.07 -7.24
C LEU A 383 2.75 12.58 -5.83
N SER A 384 2.78 13.48 -4.84
CA SER A 384 2.49 13.11 -3.46
C SER A 384 1.01 12.81 -3.22
N HIS A 385 0.06 13.52 -3.84
CA HIS A 385 -1.37 13.40 -3.51
C HIS A 385 -2.18 12.59 -4.50
N CYS A 386 -1.76 12.48 -5.77
CA CYS A 386 -2.50 11.75 -6.79
C CYS A 386 -1.84 10.40 -7.10
N VAL A 387 -0.50 10.34 -7.19
CA VAL A 387 0.23 9.11 -7.56
C VAL A 387 0.49 8.23 -6.33
N LEU A 388 1.19 8.75 -5.32
CA LEU A 388 1.62 7.99 -4.14
C LEU A 388 0.51 7.67 -3.12
N ASN A 389 -0.70 8.22 -3.28
CA ASN A 389 -1.83 7.80 -2.46
C ASN A 389 -2.35 6.40 -2.84
N ASN A 390 -2.04 5.92 -4.05
CA ASN A 390 -2.40 4.57 -4.46
C ASN A 390 -1.44 3.55 -3.82
N SER A 391 -1.96 2.63 -2.99
CA SER A 391 -1.16 1.60 -2.32
C SER A 391 -0.50 0.60 -3.28
N GLU A 392 -1.12 0.34 -4.43
CA GLU A 392 -0.60 -0.60 -5.44
C GLU A 392 0.67 -0.05 -6.11
N PHE A 393 0.88 1.28 -6.09
CA PHE A 393 2.10 1.91 -6.60
C PHE A 393 3.36 1.34 -5.92
N TYR A 394 3.30 1.07 -4.62
CA TYR A 394 4.43 0.55 -3.86
C TYR A 394 4.72 -0.93 -4.09
N GLN A 395 3.82 -1.66 -4.76
CA GLN A 395 4.00 -3.08 -5.10
C GLN A 395 4.80 -3.27 -6.39
N GLU A 396 4.88 -2.23 -7.24
CA GLU A 396 5.59 -2.28 -8.52
C GLU A 396 7.00 -1.67 -8.37
N GLU A 397 8.03 -2.52 -8.27
CA GLU A 397 9.42 -2.11 -8.02
C GLU A 397 9.90 -0.99 -8.96
N PHE A 398 9.65 -1.15 -10.26
CA PHE A 398 10.11 -0.22 -11.27
C PHE A 398 9.35 1.12 -11.24
N TYR A 399 8.16 1.18 -10.65
CA TYR A 399 7.47 2.45 -10.44
C TYR A 399 8.18 3.25 -9.34
N VAL A 400 8.45 2.60 -8.21
CA VAL A 400 9.16 3.18 -7.07
C VAL A 400 10.56 3.62 -7.48
N ARG A 401 11.31 2.77 -8.19
CA ARG A 401 12.67 3.07 -8.67
C ARG A 401 12.70 4.25 -9.63
N ARG A 402 11.78 4.35 -10.59
CA ARG A 402 11.77 5.47 -11.54
C ARG A 402 11.43 6.79 -10.87
N LEU A 403 10.48 6.79 -9.92
CA LEU A 403 10.15 8.00 -9.18
C LEU A 403 11.29 8.45 -8.25
N HIS A 404 11.94 7.50 -7.57
CA HIS A 404 13.18 7.76 -6.83
C HIS A 404 14.28 8.31 -7.75
N GLY A 405 14.48 7.71 -8.93
CA GLY A 405 15.42 8.16 -9.95
C GLY A 405 15.15 9.60 -10.40
N LEU A 406 13.91 9.90 -10.79
CA LEU A 406 13.48 11.24 -11.18
C LEU A 406 13.80 12.30 -10.11
N LEU A 407 13.53 12.01 -8.83
CA LEU A 407 13.83 12.93 -7.73
C LEU A 407 15.32 13.11 -7.52
N ALA A 408 16.08 12.02 -7.53
CA ALA A 408 17.52 12.09 -7.32
C ALA A 408 18.25 12.77 -8.49
N GLU A 409 17.78 12.56 -9.72
CA GLU A 409 18.24 13.24 -10.93
C GLU A 409 17.93 14.74 -10.86
N PHE A 410 16.71 15.14 -10.44
CA PHE A 410 16.39 16.55 -10.22
C PHE A 410 17.35 17.21 -9.22
N LEU A 411 17.55 16.57 -8.06
CA LEU A 411 18.42 17.09 -6.99
C LEU A 411 19.89 17.16 -7.41
N CYS A 412 20.35 16.23 -8.25
CA CYS A 412 21.72 16.17 -8.75
C CYS A 412 21.98 17.15 -9.90
N SER A 413 21.10 17.19 -10.88
CA SER A 413 21.30 17.88 -12.16
C SER A 413 20.90 19.36 -12.11
N MET A 414 20.02 19.76 -11.18
CA MET A 414 19.52 21.13 -11.03
C MET A 414 19.66 21.72 -9.60
N PRO A 415 20.86 21.69 -8.98
CA PRO A 415 21.04 22.12 -7.58
C PRO A 415 20.73 23.61 -7.35
N LEU A 416 20.89 24.46 -8.36
CA LEU A 416 20.55 25.89 -8.27
C LEU A 416 19.04 26.12 -8.16
N LYS A 417 18.23 25.33 -8.89
CA LYS A 417 16.76 25.39 -8.79
C LYS A 417 16.28 24.92 -7.43
N VAL A 418 16.88 23.88 -6.86
CA VAL A 418 16.59 23.45 -5.48
C VAL A 418 16.86 24.57 -4.48
N LYS A 419 17.99 25.28 -4.63
CA LYS A 419 18.32 26.44 -3.79
C LYS A 419 17.34 27.60 -3.98
N GLU A 420 16.91 27.86 -5.21
CA GLU A 420 15.88 28.87 -5.52
C GLU A 420 14.55 28.55 -4.83
N LEU A 421 14.09 27.30 -4.93
CA LEU A 421 12.90 26.81 -4.23
C LEU A 421 13.01 27.00 -2.72
N ARG A 422 14.18 26.70 -2.13
CA ARG A 422 14.43 26.92 -0.70
C ARG A 422 14.37 28.40 -0.33
N ASN A 423 15.08 29.26 -1.06
CA ASN A 423 15.09 30.70 -0.80
C ASN A 423 13.68 31.31 -0.87
N ARG A 424 12.87 30.86 -1.84
CA ARG A 424 11.47 31.28 -1.97
C ARG A 424 10.63 30.83 -0.79
N ALA A 425 10.85 29.62 -0.27
CA ALA A 425 10.17 29.14 0.92
C ALA A 425 10.55 29.95 2.18
N ASP A 426 11.82 30.34 2.32
CA ASP A 426 12.29 31.20 3.42
C ASP A 426 11.70 32.62 3.32
N GLU A 427 11.52 33.15 2.10
CA GLU A 427 10.84 34.42 1.86
C GLU A 427 9.36 34.33 2.24
N ILE A 428 8.65 33.29 1.80
CA ILE A 428 7.24 33.05 2.17
C ILE A 428 7.10 32.95 3.70
N ALA A 429 7.97 32.20 4.37
CA ALA A 429 7.94 32.06 5.82
C ALA A 429 8.20 33.39 6.54
N ARG A 430 9.09 34.25 6.02
CA ARG A 430 9.34 35.60 6.57
C ARG A 430 8.12 36.51 6.40
N ILE A 431 7.46 36.46 5.24
CA ILE A 431 6.22 37.23 4.99
C ILE A 431 5.10 36.75 5.92
N GLU A 432 4.93 35.44 6.10
CA GLU A 432 3.94 34.87 7.02
C GLU A 432 4.20 35.28 8.47
N ALA A 433 5.45 35.24 8.92
CA ALA A 433 5.83 35.67 10.26
C ALA A 433 5.58 37.18 10.49
N ALA A 434 5.89 38.03 9.51
CA ALA A 434 5.60 39.46 9.58
C ALA A 434 4.08 39.73 9.69
N ARG A 435 3.25 39.04 8.90
CA ARG A 435 1.79 39.22 8.92
C ARG A 435 1.13 38.67 10.18
N ALA A 436 1.69 37.61 10.76
CA ALA A 436 1.25 37.09 12.06
C ALA A 436 1.46 38.14 13.17
N HIS A 437 2.49 38.98 13.05
CA HIS A 437 2.70 40.12 13.95
C HIS A 437 1.66 41.23 13.73
N ASP A 438 1.28 41.48 12.48
CA ASP A 438 0.34 42.54 12.08
C ASP A 438 -1.16 42.15 12.18
N CYS A 439 -1.49 40.95 12.68
CA CYS A 439 -2.86 40.46 12.85
C CYS A 439 -3.75 40.50 11.58
N THR A 440 -3.18 40.28 10.38
CA THR A 440 -3.95 40.22 9.11
C THR A 440 -4.13 38.75 8.66
N PRO A 441 -5.35 38.17 8.74
CA PRO A 441 -5.58 36.77 8.41
C PRO A 441 -6.03 36.64 6.95
N SER A 442 -5.10 36.46 6.02
CA SER A 442 -5.42 35.99 4.66
C SER A 442 -4.41 34.92 4.24
N PRO A 443 -4.84 33.75 3.73
CA PRO A 443 -3.93 32.74 3.21
C PRO A 443 -3.19 33.31 1.99
N LEU A 444 -1.87 33.24 2.01
CA LEU A 444 -1.05 33.45 0.82
C LEU A 444 -1.30 32.27 -0.12
N ASN A 445 -2.01 32.50 -1.23
CA ASN A 445 -2.15 31.53 -2.31
C ASN A 445 -0.84 31.42 -3.13
N HIS A 446 0.30 31.27 -2.46
CA HIS A 446 1.56 31.00 -3.12
C HIS A 446 1.85 29.49 -3.04
N PRO A 447 2.19 28.84 -4.16
CA PRO A 447 2.53 27.43 -4.16
C PRO A 447 3.79 27.19 -3.33
N ARG A 448 3.78 26.15 -2.50
CA ARG A 448 4.83 25.86 -1.52
C ARG A 448 5.74 24.75 -2.01
N HIS A 449 6.28 24.90 -3.22
CA HIS A 449 7.00 23.84 -3.94
C HIS A 449 8.12 23.16 -3.14
N PHE A 450 8.91 23.91 -2.37
CA PHE A 450 9.97 23.30 -1.53
C PHE A 450 9.38 22.44 -0.39
N GLN A 451 8.28 22.88 0.22
CA GLN A 451 7.56 22.09 1.21
C GLN A 451 6.94 20.84 0.57
N GLU A 452 6.32 21.00 -0.61
CA GLU A 452 5.75 19.90 -1.41
C GLU A 452 6.81 18.86 -1.80
N LEU A 453 8.03 19.30 -2.15
CA LEU A 453 9.17 18.43 -2.43
C LEU A 453 9.56 17.59 -1.20
N MET A 454 9.64 18.20 -0.01
CA MET A 454 9.90 17.44 1.23
C MET A 454 8.77 16.45 1.53
N VAL A 455 7.51 16.86 1.36
CA VAL A 455 6.34 15.96 1.54
C VAL A 455 6.35 14.81 0.53
N LEU A 456 6.81 15.05 -0.71
CA LEU A 456 6.99 13.99 -1.70
C LEU A 456 8.05 12.97 -1.25
N VAL A 457 9.19 13.44 -0.72
CA VAL A 457 10.21 12.55 -0.11
C VAL A 457 9.59 11.76 1.05
N VAL A 458 8.83 12.40 1.94
CA VAL A 458 8.13 11.72 3.04
C VAL A 458 7.26 10.59 2.51
N LYS A 459 6.36 10.88 1.58
CA LYS A 459 5.42 9.87 1.08
C LYS A 459 6.15 8.74 0.34
N LEU A 460 7.14 9.04 -0.49
CA LEU A 460 7.86 8.03 -1.26
C LEU A 460 8.58 7.01 -0.36
N TYR A 461 9.23 7.45 0.72
CA TYR A 461 10.02 6.56 1.59
C TYR A 461 9.29 6.13 2.88
N SER A 462 8.07 6.61 3.13
CA SER A 462 7.27 6.19 4.29
C SER A 462 6.83 4.72 4.26
N LYS A 463 6.81 4.10 3.06
CA LYS A 463 6.40 2.72 2.84
C LYS A 463 7.42 2.05 1.91
N ASP A 464 7.96 0.92 2.34
CA ASP A 464 8.89 0.11 1.54
C ASP A 464 8.54 -1.39 1.65
N PRO A 465 7.39 -1.83 1.11
CA PRO A 465 6.98 -3.24 1.19
C PRO A 465 7.94 -4.17 0.44
N LEU A 466 8.62 -3.65 -0.58
CA LEU A 466 9.60 -4.39 -1.41
C LEU A 466 11.02 -4.39 -0.81
N LYS A 467 11.25 -3.67 0.29
CA LYS A 467 12.54 -3.57 0.98
C LYS A 467 13.68 -3.15 0.05
N LEU A 468 13.42 -2.17 -0.81
CA LEU A 468 14.40 -1.66 -1.77
C LEU A 468 15.45 -0.78 -1.10
N GLU A 469 15.17 -0.22 0.08
CA GLU A 469 16.06 0.61 0.89
C GLU A 469 16.64 1.83 0.13
N LEU A 470 15.91 2.37 -0.85
CA LEU A 470 16.35 3.46 -1.73
C LEU A 470 16.70 4.76 -0.97
N GLN A 471 16.12 4.97 0.22
CA GLN A 471 16.43 6.07 1.12
C GLN A 471 17.90 6.08 1.58
N GLU A 472 18.63 4.96 1.49
CA GLU A 472 20.05 4.89 1.81
C GLU A 472 20.91 5.84 0.97
N GLU A 473 20.48 6.14 -0.26
CA GLU A 473 21.20 7.03 -1.17
C GLU A 473 21.25 8.49 -0.66
N TYR A 474 20.30 8.88 0.21
CA TYR A 474 20.30 10.21 0.83
C TYR A 474 21.39 10.41 1.87
N TRP A 475 22.14 9.34 2.16
CA TRP A 475 23.15 9.33 3.20
C TRP A 475 24.51 8.88 2.67
N GLY A 476 25.57 9.59 3.03
CA GLY A 476 26.96 9.24 2.64
C GLY A 476 27.48 7.98 3.35
N PRO A 477 28.68 7.50 2.99
CA PRO A 477 29.34 6.43 3.73
C PRO A 477 29.64 6.89 5.15
N MET A 478 29.32 6.06 6.15
CA MET A 478 29.82 6.29 7.51
C MET A 478 31.32 6.01 7.47
N GLN A 479 32.14 7.01 7.78
CA GLN A 479 33.55 6.74 8.07
C GLN A 479 33.58 5.93 9.37
N PRO A 480 34.09 4.68 9.38
CA PRO A 480 34.41 4.02 10.63
C PRO A 480 35.48 4.86 11.32
N GLU A 481 35.29 5.17 12.59
CA GLU A 481 36.37 5.71 13.42
C GLU A 481 37.50 4.67 13.45
N GLY A 482 38.53 4.83 12.60
CA GLY A 482 39.77 4.05 12.68
C GLY A 482 40.30 3.36 11.42
N THR A 483 39.58 3.34 10.29
CA THR A 483 40.11 2.73 9.04
C THR A 483 40.14 3.71 7.88
N CYS A 484 41.35 4.08 7.47
CA CYS A 484 41.63 4.92 6.32
C CYS A 484 41.51 4.13 4.99
N ASP A 485 40.32 3.65 4.64
CA ASP A 485 40.08 3.20 3.26
C ASP A 485 39.58 4.39 2.43
N ARG A 486 40.51 4.99 1.68
CA ARG A 486 40.31 6.26 0.94
C ARG A 486 39.57 6.14 -0.39
N HIS A 487 38.91 5.01 -0.70
CA HIS A 487 38.36 4.77 -2.04
C HIS A 487 36.97 4.12 -2.10
N GLN A 488 36.01 4.58 -1.29
CA GLN A 488 34.61 4.48 -1.72
C GLN A 488 34.31 5.68 -2.63
N HIS A 489 34.23 5.44 -3.94
CA HIS A 489 33.79 6.45 -4.90
C HIS A 489 32.32 6.81 -4.60
N VAL A 490 32.12 7.92 -3.88
CA VAL A 490 30.78 8.49 -3.65
C VAL A 490 30.31 9.09 -4.97
N SER A 491 29.15 8.66 -5.47
CA SER A 491 28.60 9.19 -6.72
C SER A 491 28.24 10.67 -6.58
N SER A 492 28.32 11.42 -7.68
CA SER A 492 27.86 12.83 -7.74
C SER A 492 26.41 12.97 -7.26
N ARG A 493 25.57 12.00 -7.63
CA ARG A 493 24.17 11.88 -7.21
C ARG A 493 24.04 11.75 -5.70
N GLN A 494 24.77 10.84 -5.05
CA GLN A 494 24.75 10.68 -3.59
C GLN A 494 25.23 11.96 -2.87
N ILE A 495 26.25 12.64 -3.39
CA ILE A 495 26.72 13.92 -2.84
C ILE A 495 25.61 14.98 -2.88
N ALA A 496 24.87 15.06 -3.99
CA ALA A 496 23.77 16.01 -4.15
C ALA A 496 22.62 15.73 -3.17
N LEU A 497 22.25 14.46 -2.98
CA LEU A 497 21.21 14.07 -2.02
C LEU A 497 21.60 14.40 -0.58
N VAL A 498 22.84 14.11 -0.18
CA VAL A 498 23.35 14.47 1.16
C VAL A 498 23.35 15.98 1.36
N LYS A 499 23.74 16.75 0.33
CA LYS A 499 23.68 18.21 0.35
C LYS A 499 22.24 18.71 0.48
N PHE A 500 21.27 18.07 -0.17
CA PHE A 500 19.85 18.42 -0.04
C PHE A 500 19.35 18.21 1.40
N VAL A 501 19.65 17.09 2.04
CA VAL A 501 19.25 16.84 3.45
C VAL A 501 19.82 17.91 4.38
N ARG A 502 21.07 18.32 4.16
CA ARG A 502 21.72 19.40 4.94
C ARG A 502 21.12 20.77 4.63
N LEU A 503 20.92 21.11 3.36
CA LEU A 503 20.33 22.37 2.92
C LEU A 503 18.92 22.55 3.50
N ALA A 504 18.10 21.49 3.48
CA ALA A 504 16.76 21.53 4.01
C ALA A 504 16.73 21.74 5.54
N GLY A 505 17.77 21.26 6.25
CA GLY A 505 17.92 21.35 7.70
C GLY A 505 18.65 22.59 8.21
N ASP A 506 19.21 23.41 7.32
CA ASP A 506 19.90 24.63 7.71
C ASP A 506 18.87 25.73 8.05
N LEU A 507 19.04 26.36 9.22
CA LEU A 507 18.22 27.45 9.76
C LEU A 507 16.70 27.32 9.46
N VAL A 508 16.11 26.17 9.80
CA VAL A 508 14.73 25.83 9.38
C VAL A 508 13.67 26.77 9.97
N PRO A 509 12.84 27.44 9.14
CA PRO A 509 11.71 28.24 9.58
C PRO A 509 10.64 27.38 10.26
N PRO A 510 9.83 27.93 11.19
CA PRO A 510 8.73 27.21 11.83
C PRO A 510 7.72 26.59 10.85
N ALA A 511 7.51 27.21 9.68
CA ALA A 511 6.62 26.72 8.64
C ALA A 511 7.13 25.45 7.93
N LEU A 512 8.45 25.22 7.92
CA LEU A 512 9.09 24.07 7.27
C LEU A 512 9.49 22.97 8.26
N PHE A 513 9.46 23.25 9.56
CA PHE A 513 9.94 22.34 10.61
C PHE A 513 9.31 20.95 10.53
N VAL A 514 7.97 20.87 10.49
CA VAL A 514 7.24 19.59 10.44
C VAL A 514 7.63 18.80 9.19
N SER A 515 7.61 19.43 8.01
CA SER A 515 7.96 18.76 6.75
C SER A 515 9.41 18.28 6.72
N TYR A 516 10.34 19.02 7.33
CA TYR A 516 11.73 18.61 7.43
C TYR A 516 11.93 17.42 8.39
N VAL A 517 11.34 17.48 9.58
CA VAL A 517 11.47 16.40 10.58
C VAL A 517 10.79 15.12 10.08
N ASP A 518 9.64 15.22 9.43
CA ASP A 518 8.98 14.09 8.80
C ASP A 518 9.82 13.49 7.67
N MET A 519 10.49 14.34 6.88
CA MET A 519 11.40 13.90 5.83
C MET A 519 12.59 13.14 6.43
N LEU A 520 13.15 13.61 7.55
CA LEU A 520 14.17 12.87 8.27
C LEU A 520 13.64 11.52 8.78
N ALA A 521 12.41 11.48 9.31
CA ALA A 521 11.80 10.25 9.81
C ALA A 521 11.63 9.21 8.69
N SER A 522 11.14 9.61 7.52
CA SER A 522 11.01 8.69 6.37
C SER A 522 12.37 8.23 5.83
N LEU A 523 13.36 9.12 5.79
CA LEU A 523 14.71 8.78 5.32
C LEU A 523 15.48 7.92 6.34
N ALA A 524 15.07 7.91 7.61
CA ALA A 524 15.66 7.11 8.68
C ALA A 524 14.96 5.76 8.89
N ALA A 525 13.95 5.41 8.08
CA ALA A 525 13.11 4.23 8.28
C ALA A 525 13.76 2.89 7.86
N SER A 526 15.08 2.84 7.63
CA SER A 526 15.81 1.58 7.40
C SER A 526 16.93 1.36 8.41
N PRO A 527 17.29 0.09 8.72
CA PRO A 527 18.37 -0.23 9.65
C PRO A 527 19.71 0.40 9.31
N LYS A 528 20.05 0.59 8.02
CA LYS A 528 21.31 1.23 7.62
C LYS A 528 21.25 2.76 7.57
N ALA A 529 20.07 3.33 7.35
CA ALA A 529 19.88 4.78 7.30
C ALA A 529 19.69 5.40 8.69
N ALA A 530 19.01 4.72 9.61
CA ALA A 530 18.73 5.21 10.96
C ALA A 530 19.99 5.66 11.74
N PRO A 531 21.13 4.92 11.73
CA PRO A 531 22.34 5.38 12.40
C PRO A 531 22.88 6.71 11.84
N LYS A 532 22.72 6.94 10.54
CA LYS A 532 23.21 8.14 9.85
C LYS A 532 22.36 9.36 10.20
N ALA A 533 21.04 9.18 10.26
CA ALA A 533 20.12 10.20 10.77
C ALA A 533 20.38 10.52 12.25
N PHE A 534 20.59 9.49 13.08
CA PHE A 534 20.94 9.65 14.49
C PHE A 534 22.24 10.44 14.67
N GLN A 535 23.27 10.14 13.88
CA GLN A 535 24.55 10.85 13.93
C GLN A 535 24.41 12.31 13.48
N LEU A 536 23.62 12.60 12.44
CA LEU A 536 23.36 13.97 11.98
C LEU A 536 22.80 14.84 13.11
N LEU A 537 21.78 14.36 13.83
CA LEU A 537 21.16 15.07 14.94
C LEU A 537 22.07 15.17 16.17
N LYS A 538 22.90 14.15 16.41
CA LYS A 538 23.93 14.18 17.45
C LYS A 538 24.96 15.26 17.17
N LEU A 539 25.46 15.36 15.93
CA LEU A 539 26.44 16.38 15.53
C LEU A 539 25.89 17.82 15.67
N ASN A 540 24.60 18.01 15.37
CA ASN A 540 23.95 19.31 15.55
C ASN A 540 23.89 19.79 17.01
N SER A 541 24.05 18.89 17.98
CA SER A 541 24.06 19.22 19.42
C SER A 541 25.33 19.97 19.85
N PHE A 542 26.43 19.83 19.10
CA PHE A 542 27.72 20.46 19.40
C PHE A 542 27.93 21.83 18.72
N GLY A 543 26.99 22.30 17.91
CA GLY A 543 27.10 23.57 17.18
C GLY A 543 27.06 24.79 18.10
N GLN A 544 27.95 25.76 17.88
CA GLN A 544 27.90 27.06 18.56
C GLN A 544 26.63 27.81 18.14
N GLY A 545 25.61 27.82 19.01
CA GLY A 545 24.32 28.49 18.75
C GLY A 545 23.06 27.69 19.07
N GLY A 546 23.17 26.47 19.63
CA GLY A 546 22.00 25.68 20.07
C GLY A 546 21.03 25.37 18.93
N SER A 547 21.38 24.40 18.08
CA SER A 547 20.51 24.01 16.97
C SER A 547 19.13 23.54 17.48
N LYS A 548 18.05 24.13 16.94
CA LYS A 548 16.67 23.68 17.15
C LYS A 548 16.39 22.28 16.56
N ILE A 549 17.35 21.73 15.84
CA ILE A 549 17.28 20.41 15.21
C ILE A 549 18.41 19.57 15.79
N SER A 550 18.21 19.11 17.01
CA SER A 550 19.14 18.30 17.78
C SER A 550 18.38 17.40 18.74
N TRP A 551 18.98 16.28 19.15
CA TRP A 551 18.37 15.38 20.13
C TRP A 551 18.11 16.08 21.47
N ASP A 552 19.06 16.88 21.93
CA ASP A 552 18.92 17.64 23.18
C ASP A 552 17.74 18.60 23.12
N HIS A 553 17.56 19.33 22.02
CA HIS A 553 16.41 20.23 21.87
C HIS A 553 15.07 19.48 21.90
N PHE A 554 14.99 18.32 21.23
CA PHE A 554 13.77 17.52 21.16
C PHE A 554 13.35 16.98 22.52
N PHE A 555 14.25 16.32 23.24
CA PHE A 555 13.94 15.75 24.56
C PHE A 555 13.78 16.81 25.65
N TRP A 556 14.55 17.90 25.58
CA TRP A 556 14.35 19.05 26.47
C TRP A 556 12.96 19.67 26.27
N SER A 557 12.53 19.85 25.02
CA SER A 557 11.19 20.39 24.72
C SER A 557 10.08 19.52 25.30
N LEU A 558 10.14 18.19 25.10
CA LEU A 558 9.18 17.24 25.71
C LEU A 558 9.14 17.36 27.23
N THR A 559 10.31 17.50 27.87
CA THR A 559 10.44 17.63 29.32
C THR A 559 9.85 18.97 29.81
N GLN A 560 10.07 20.06 29.08
CA GLN A 560 9.47 21.36 29.41
C GLN A 560 7.94 21.32 29.33
N TYR A 561 7.37 20.73 28.28
CA TYR A 561 5.92 20.55 28.18
C TYR A 561 5.37 19.69 29.32
N TYR A 562 6.05 18.60 29.66
CA TYR A 562 5.67 17.73 30.76
C TYR A 562 5.61 18.48 32.10
N HIS A 563 6.63 19.28 32.43
CA HIS A 563 6.64 20.07 33.64
C HIS A 563 5.58 21.18 33.63
N SER A 564 5.44 21.90 32.51
CA SER A 564 4.46 22.99 32.37
C SER A 564 3.03 22.51 32.60
N LEU A 565 2.64 21.41 31.95
CA LEU A 565 1.28 20.87 32.05
C LEU A 565 0.93 20.36 33.45
N ARG A 566 1.89 19.74 34.15
CA ARG A 566 1.67 19.29 35.55
C ARG A 566 1.58 20.44 36.55
N HIS A 567 2.32 21.52 36.33
CA HIS A 567 2.20 22.72 37.16
C HIS A 567 0.83 23.38 36.99
N GLU A 568 0.27 23.40 35.78
CA GLU A 568 -1.09 23.90 35.55
C GLU A 568 -2.17 23.05 36.26
N GLU A 569 -2.05 21.72 36.26
CA GLU A 569 -2.98 20.84 37.00
C GLU A 569 -2.95 21.08 38.53
N SER A 570 -1.77 21.33 39.09
CA SER A 570 -1.57 21.62 40.52
C SER A 570 -2.17 22.97 40.93
N ILE A 571 -2.10 23.98 40.06
CA ILE A 571 -2.68 25.31 40.30
C ILE A 571 -4.21 25.29 40.14
N GLY A 572 -4.73 24.55 39.14
CA GLY A 572 -6.17 24.38 38.93
C GLY A 572 -6.87 23.64 40.09
N THR A 573 -6.17 22.72 40.76
CA THR A 573 -6.70 22.03 41.95
C THR A 573 -6.60 22.86 43.23
N MET A 574 -5.54 23.67 43.42
CA MET A 574 -5.43 24.57 44.58
C MET A 574 -6.45 25.73 44.58
N THR A 575 -6.87 26.20 43.40
CA THR A 575 -7.88 27.26 43.29
C THR A 575 -9.31 26.75 43.54
N ALA A 576 -9.57 25.45 43.37
CA ALA A 576 -10.87 24.84 43.61
C ALA A 576 -11.13 24.44 45.09
N LEU A 577 -10.08 24.34 45.92
CA LEU A 577 -10.17 23.80 47.29
C LEU A 577 -10.33 24.85 48.41
N VAL A 578 -10.50 26.15 48.10
CA VAL A 578 -10.77 27.18 49.11
C VAL A 578 -12.19 27.76 48.96
N PRO A 579 -13.23 27.06 49.45
CA PRO A 579 -14.54 27.67 49.67
C PRO A 579 -14.47 28.50 50.97
N GLY A 580 -14.29 29.83 50.88
CA GLY A 580 -14.55 30.68 52.05
C GLY A 580 -13.88 32.06 52.19
N MET A 581 -12.95 32.49 51.32
CA MET A 581 -12.32 33.80 51.48
C MET A 581 -12.94 34.83 50.51
N GLY A 582 -13.81 35.70 51.04
CA GLY A 582 -14.40 36.83 50.29
C GLY A 582 -13.35 37.85 49.81
N PRO A 583 -13.73 38.78 48.90
CA PRO A 583 -12.79 39.64 48.21
C PRO A 583 -12.27 40.73 49.16
N ARG A 584 -11.00 40.64 49.54
CA ARG A 584 -10.25 41.76 50.14
C ARG A 584 -9.29 42.34 49.11
N ALA A 585 -9.43 43.65 48.90
CA ALA A 585 -8.68 44.44 47.95
C ALA A 585 -7.18 44.56 48.30
N ALA A 586 -6.40 44.79 47.23
CA ALA A 586 -5.07 45.41 47.15
C ALA A 586 -3.81 44.51 47.20
N ALA A 587 -3.42 44.00 46.02
CA ALA A 587 -2.08 44.14 45.44
C ALA A 587 -2.19 44.00 43.91
N PRO A 588 -1.42 44.75 43.08
CA PRO A 588 -1.46 44.59 41.63
C PRO A 588 -0.67 43.34 41.24
N THR A 589 -1.32 42.17 41.31
CA THR A 589 -0.84 40.98 40.63
C THR A 589 -0.98 41.17 39.12
N PRO A 590 0.05 40.88 38.31
CA PRO A 590 -0.09 40.92 36.86
C PRO A 590 -1.25 40.01 36.44
N ALA A 591 -2.02 40.48 35.45
CA ALA A 591 -3.23 39.82 34.95
C ALA A 591 -3.04 38.29 34.79
N PRO A 592 -4.06 37.46 35.06
CA PRO A 592 -3.98 36.04 34.81
C PRO A 592 -3.67 35.84 33.33
N THR A 593 -2.47 35.33 33.04
CA THR A 593 -2.12 34.89 31.69
C THR A 593 -3.12 33.81 31.29
N PRO A 594 -3.76 33.90 30.13
CA PRO A 594 -4.66 32.85 29.66
C PRO A 594 -3.91 31.52 29.62
N SER A 595 -4.55 30.45 30.11
CA SER A 595 -4.06 29.07 30.09
C SER A 595 -3.46 28.75 28.72
N LYS A 596 -2.13 28.59 28.64
CA LYS A 596 -1.45 28.31 27.38
C LYS A 596 -1.39 26.80 27.19
N GLY A 597 -2.50 26.22 26.74
CA GLY A 597 -2.47 24.89 26.14
C GLY A 597 -1.48 24.85 24.96
N ILE A 598 -0.96 23.66 24.62
CA ILE A 598 -0.05 23.48 23.50
C ILE A 598 -0.73 23.96 22.21
N SER A 599 -0.10 24.85 21.45
CA SER A 599 -0.68 25.34 20.19
C SER A 599 -0.73 24.22 19.14
N PRO A 600 -1.67 24.27 18.17
CA PRO A 600 -1.76 23.24 17.13
C PRO A 600 -0.47 23.04 16.32
N GLN A 601 0.29 24.11 16.10
CA GLN A 601 1.59 24.05 15.41
C GLN A 601 2.66 23.35 16.27
N GLU A 602 2.67 23.60 17.58
CA GLU A 602 3.56 22.90 18.51
C GLU A 602 3.17 21.42 18.64
N VAL A 603 1.88 21.09 18.67
CA VAL A 603 1.41 19.69 18.64
C VAL A 603 1.93 18.98 17.39
N ALA A 604 1.77 19.57 16.20
CA ALA A 604 2.29 19.00 14.96
C ALA A 604 3.81 18.83 14.98
N GLY A 605 4.55 19.79 15.56
CA GLY A 605 5.98 19.70 15.76
C GLY A 605 6.39 18.55 16.69
N LEU A 606 5.70 18.38 17.82
CA LEU A 606 5.94 17.29 18.77
C LEU A 606 5.63 15.92 18.13
N GLN A 607 4.56 15.82 17.36
CA GLN A 607 4.21 14.59 16.63
C GLN A 607 5.28 14.23 15.58
N ALA A 608 5.81 15.21 14.84
CA ALA A 608 6.90 14.97 13.89
C ALA A 608 8.16 14.45 14.61
N VAL A 609 8.52 15.06 15.74
CA VAL A 609 9.65 14.61 16.56
C VAL A 609 9.44 13.18 17.07
N LEU A 610 8.25 12.85 17.57
CA LEU A 610 7.93 11.50 18.04
C LEU A 610 7.97 10.47 16.93
N ARG A 611 7.50 10.80 15.72
CA ARG A 611 7.60 9.92 14.54
C ARG A 611 9.06 9.66 14.15
N LEU A 612 9.93 10.67 14.22
CA LEU A 612 11.37 10.51 13.99
C LEU A 612 12.04 9.63 15.06
N VAL A 613 11.73 9.85 16.34
CA VAL A 613 12.23 8.98 17.43
C VAL A 613 11.76 7.54 17.22
N THR A 614 10.49 7.35 16.88
CA THR A 614 9.88 6.04 16.61
C THR A 614 10.58 5.33 15.44
N ALA A 615 10.81 6.02 14.32
CA ALA A 615 11.50 5.45 13.16
C ALA A 615 12.92 4.98 13.50
N ILE A 616 13.67 5.76 14.27
CA ILE A 616 15.04 5.44 14.66
C ILE A 616 15.09 4.32 15.70
N ALA A 617 14.26 4.40 16.75
CA ALA A 617 14.16 3.37 17.78
C ALA A 617 13.61 2.04 17.25
N GLY A 618 12.74 2.08 16.24
CA GLY A 618 12.20 0.90 15.56
C GLY A 618 13.21 0.21 14.63
N SER A 619 14.18 0.94 14.09
CA SER A 619 15.13 0.43 13.09
C SER A 619 16.30 -0.38 13.65
N SER A 620 16.76 -0.05 14.86
CA SER A 620 17.91 -0.73 15.49
C SER A 620 17.83 -0.70 17.02
N GLU A 621 18.07 -1.85 17.65
CA GLU A 621 18.15 -1.98 19.11
C GLU A 621 19.28 -1.13 19.70
N SER A 622 20.44 -1.05 19.05
CA SER A 622 21.57 -0.26 19.58
C SER A 622 21.27 1.24 19.67
N LEU A 623 20.51 1.78 18.71
CA LEU A 623 20.08 3.18 18.73
C LEU A 623 18.99 3.42 19.77
N ARG A 624 18.08 2.46 19.93
CA ARG A 624 17.02 2.50 20.94
C ARG A 624 17.61 2.53 22.36
N LEU A 625 18.58 1.68 22.65
CA LEU A 625 19.30 1.69 23.93
C LEU A 625 20.08 3.00 24.10
N ALA A 626 20.77 3.49 23.07
CA ALA A 626 21.48 4.77 23.14
C ALA A 626 20.55 5.97 23.43
N LEU A 627 19.32 5.97 22.90
CA LEU A 627 18.30 6.98 23.22
C LEU A 627 17.79 6.83 24.67
N TYR A 628 17.59 5.60 25.12
CA TYR A 628 17.05 5.28 26.44
C TYR A 628 18.05 5.58 27.58
N GLU A 629 19.30 5.20 27.41
CA GLU A 629 20.36 5.31 28.43
C GLU A 629 20.89 6.74 28.60
N HIS A 630 20.46 7.68 27.75
CA HIS A 630 20.94 9.06 27.84
C HIS A 630 20.50 9.71 29.17
N PRO A 631 21.45 10.18 30.01
CA PRO A 631 21.17 10.50 31.41
C PRO A 631 20.22 11.70 31.61
N SER A 632 20.14 12.60 30.64
CA SER A 632 19.33 13.82 30.73
C SER A 632 17.97 13.72 30.04
N TRP A 633 17.73 12.71 29.20
CA TRP A 633 16.52 12.67 28.37
C TRP A 633 15.35 11.93 29.04
N ALA A 634 15.65 10.89 29.82
CA ALA A 634 14.67 10.06 30.53
C ALA A 634 13.38 9.77 29.72
N PRO A 635 13.50 9.31 28.45
CA PRO A 635 12.42 9.39 27.47
C PRO A 635 11.15 8.64 27.90
N VAL A 636 11.29 7.43 28.46
CA VAL A 636 10.16 6.61 28.91
C VAL A 636 9.38 7.30 30.03
N VAL A 637 10.07 7.89 31.00
CA VAL A 637 9.43 8.57 32.15
C VAL A 637 8.65 9.80 31.69
N VAL A 638 9.26 10.61 30.83
CA VAL A 638 8.62 11.84 30.30
C VAL A 638 7.41 11.48 29.44
N MET A 639 7.52 10.50 28.54
CA MET A 639 6.42 10.08 27.67
C MET A 639 5.26 9.46 28.47
N MET A 640 5.55 8.57 29.43
CA MET A 640 4.54 8.01 30.33
C MET A 640 3.84 9.11 31.14
N GLY A 641 4.60 10.11 31.61
CA GLY A 641 4.06 11.27 32.30
C GLY A 641 3.15 12.13 31.43
N LEU A 642 3.54 12.41 30.18
CA LEU A 642 2.75 13.18 29.22
C LEU A 642 1.42 12.50 28.85
N ILE A 643 1.37 11.17 28.76
CA ILE A 643 0.13 10.43 28.49
C ILE A 643 -0.93 10.69 29.58
N THR A 644 -0.50 10.93 30.82
CA THR A 644 -1.40 11.24 31.95
C THR A 644 -1.91 12.69 31.94
N CYS A 645 -1.29 13.59 31.17
CA CYS A 645 -1.69 14.99 31.05
C CYS A 645 -2.86 15.18 30.06
N PRO A 646 -3.61 16.30 30.14
CA PRO A 646 -4.70 16.63 29.23
C PRO A 646 -4.16 17.16 27.88
N ILE A 647 -3.56 16.27 27.08
CA ILE A 647 -3.06 16.56 25.74
C ILE A 647 -3.96 15.95 24.65
N PRO A 648 -3.92 16.46 23.40
CA PRO A 648 -4.70 15.90 22.30
C PRO A 648 -4.44 14.40 22.08
N ILE A 649 -5.49 13.64 21.74
CA ILE A 649 -5.42 12.19 21.53
C ILE A 649 -4.41 11.81 20.45
N ALA A 650 -4.34 12.60 19.37
CA ALA A 650 -3.37 12.37 18.31
C ALA A 650 -1.92 12.46 18.82
N LEU A 651 -1.62 13.26 19.85
CA LEU A 651 -0.31 13.29 20.49
C LEU A 651 -0.11 12.11 21.44
N LYS A 652 -1.15 11.69 22.17
CA LYS A 652 -1.10 10.46 23.01
C LYS A 652 -0.84 9.21 22.18
N ALA A 653 -1.47 9.10 21.01
CA ALA A 653 -1.25 8.00 20.08
C ALA A 653 0.23 7.93 19.66
N GLU A 654 0.83 9.06 19.24
CA GLU A 654 2.26 9.10 18.88
C GLU A 654 3.20 8.79 20.06
N LEU A 655 2.87 9.24 21.28
CA LEU A 655 3.63 8.88 22.48
C LEU A 655 3.59 7.36 22.74
N LEU A 656 2.42 6.73 22.58
CA LEU A 656 2.25 5.29 22.74
C LEU A 656 2.97 4.50 21.66
N THR A 657 2.93 4.94 20.41
CA THR A 657 3.71 4.33 19.30
C THR A 657 5.21 4.45 19.54
N CYS A 658 5.68 5.59 20.07
CA CYS A 658 7.08 5.77 20.43
C CYS A 658 7.49 4.83 21.57
N LEU A 659 6.66 4.72 22.62
CA LEU A 659 6.85 3.74 23.70
C LEU A 659 6.84 2.30 23.18
N GLN A 660 6.01 1.98 22.18
CA GLN A 660 6.00 0.67 21.53
C GLN A 660 7.36 0.38 20.87
N ALA A 661 7.96 1.36 20.18
CA ALA A 661 9.30 1.20 19.60
C ALA A 661 10.37 0.98 20.68
N PHE A 662 10.27 1.63 21.84
CA PHE A 662 11.15 1.37 22.99
C PHE A 662 10.90 0.00 23.64
N ALA A 663 9.64 -0.43 23.72
CA ALA A 663 9.23 -1.70 24.32
C ALA A 663 9.80 -2.91 23.60
N ALA A 664 10.16 -2.77 22.32
CA ALA A 664 10.78 -3.84 21.53
C ALA A 664 12.13 -4.34 22.08
N SER A 665 12.75 -3.67 23.07
CA SER A 665 13.94 -4.17 23.77
C SER A 665 13.58 -4.80 25.12
N PRO A 666 14.11 -6.01 25.42
CA PRO A 666 13.80 -6.76 26.65
C PRO A 666 14.16 -6.02 27.93
N GLU A 667 15.17 -5.14 27.89
CA GLU A 667 15.61 -4.36 29.04
C GLU A 667 14.64 -3.22 29.41
N ILE A 668 13.94 -2.68 28.41
CA ILE A 668 13.05 -1.52 28.58
C ILE A 668 11.61 -1.96 28.83
N ALA A 669 11.18 -3.09 28.27
CA ALA A 669 9.80 -3.60 28.39
C ALA A 669 9.28 -3.71 29.84
N PRO A 670 10.02 -4.25 30.84
CA PRO A 670 9.56 -4.32 32.22
C PRO A 670 9.31 -2.94 32.85
N ILE A 671 10.10 -1.93 32.47
CA ILE A 671 10.00 -0.56 32.97
C ILE A 671 8.74 0.10 32.43
N ILE A 672 8.42 -0.14 31.15
CA ILE A 672 7.17 0.34 30.55
C ILE A 672 5.95 -0.35 31.19
N TRP A 673 6.01 -1.66 31.47
CA TRP A 673 4.95 -2.35 32.22
C TRP A 673 4.71 -1.75 33.61
N GLN A 674 5.79 -1.44 34.34
CA GLN A 674 5.70 -0.74 35.62
C GLN A 674 5.10 0.66 35.45
N GLY A 675 5.48 1.38 34.39
CA GLY A 675 4.91 2.67 34.02
C GLY A 675 3.39 2.60 33.77
N ILE A 676 2.93 1.63 32.98
CA ILE A 676 1.49 1.42 32.68
C ILE A 676 0.71 1.18 33.97
N SER A 677 1.27 0.35 34.86
CA SER A 677 0.66 0.02 36.16
C SER A 677 0.63 1.23 37.09
N GLY A 678 1.74 1.95 37.21
CA GLY A 678 1.89 3.12 38.08
C GLY A 678 1.07 4.34 37.62
N ALA A 679 0.92 4.52 36.32
CA ALA A 679 0.07 5.56 35.74
C ALA A 679 -1.44 5.21 35.81
N GLY A 680 -1.79 3.96 36.14
CA GLY A 680 -3.18 3.53 36.23
C GLY A 680 -3.90 3.54 34.88
N LEU A 681 -3.19 3.26 33.77
CA LEU A 681 -3.79 3.28 32.43
C LEU A 681 -4.81 2.15 32.23
N LEU A 682 -4.58 1.02 32.90
CA LEU A 682 -5.42 -0.18 32.96
C LEU A 682 -6.04 -0.28 34.38
N GLN A 683 -7.08 0.49 34.68
CA GLN A 683 -7.80 0.40 35.95
C GLN A 683 -9.20 -0.23 35.80
N GLU A 684 -9.58 -1.03 36.78
CA GLU A 684 -10.86 -1.76 36.88
C GLU A 684 -11.96 -1.01 37.65
N ASN A 685 -11.70 0.19 38.18
CA ASN A 685 -12.57 0.78 39.20
C ASN A 685 -13.87 1.38 38.68
N ILE A 686 -14.87 0.52 38.47
CA ILE A 686 -16.30 0.87 38.48
C ILE A 686 -16.74 0.90 39.95
N SER A 687 -16.35 1.95 40.69
CA SER A 687 -17.13 2.37 41.84
C SER A 687 -17.99 3.55 41.40
N ALA A 688 -19.30 3.51 41.67
CA ALA A 688 -20.29 4.46 41.15
C ALA A 688 -20.06 5.94 41.55
N PHE A 689 -19.02 6.24 42.34
CA PHE A 689 -18.69 7.57 42.87
C PHE A 689 -17.27 8.06 42.53
N SER A 690 -16.45 7.25 41.84
CA SER A 690 -15.14 7.68 41.33
C SER A 690 -15.25 7.87 39.82
N ALA A 691 -14.90 9.06 39.31
CA ALA A 691 -14.74 9.25 37.87
C ALA A 691 -13.78 8.19 37.34
N SER A 692 -14.24 7.41 36.35
CA SER A 692 -13.45 6.41 35.63
C SER A 692 -12.21 7.10 35.06
N LYS A 693 -11.00 6.76 35.51
CA LYS A 693 -9.74 7.26 34.94
C LYS A 693 -9.08 6.18 34.10
N GLY A 694 -8.44 6.57 32.99
CA GLY A 694 -7.64 5.67 32.16
C GLY A 694 -8.08 5.61 30.70
N ILE A 695 -7.36 4.81 29.91
CA ILE A 695 -7.51 4.75 28.45
C ILE A 695 -8.92 4.27 28.04
N ALA A 696 -9.53 3.41 28.84
CA ALA A 696 -10.91 2.95 28.60
C ALA A 696 -11.94 4.10 28.62
N MET A 697 -11.74 5.12 29.46
CA MET A 697 -12.62 6.28 29.53
C MET A 697 -12.44 7.17 28.29
N GLU A 698 -11.19 7.43 27.91
CA GLU A 698 -10.88 8.24 26.73
C GLU A 698 -11.38 7.58 25.42
N LEU A 699 -11.33 6.24 25.36
CA LEU A 699 -11.96 5.46 24.29
C LEU A 699 -13.47 5.72 24.20
N GLU A 700 -14.20 5.61 25.32
CA GLU A 700 -15.67 5.73 25.32
C GLU A 700 -16.13 7.20 25.19
N GLU A 701 -15.41 8.17 25.78
CA GLU A 701 -15.82 9.58 25.79
C GLU A 701 -15.32 10.39 24.60
N ILE A 702 -14.17 10.04 24.02
CA ILE A 702 -13.52 10.86 23.00
C ILE A 702 -13.40 10.13 21.67
N GLU A 703 -12.72 8.97 21.61
CA GLU A 703 -12.54 8.24 20.33
C GLU A 703 -13.87 7.77 19.74
N THR A 704 -14.76 7.23 20.57
CA THR A 704 -16.09 6.78 20.12
C THR A 704 -16.95 7.95 19.60
N ARG A 705 -16.76 9.18 20.11
CA ARG A 705 -17.43 10.38 19.58
C ARG A 705 -16.81 10.88 18.28
N GLY A 706 -15.50 10.72 18.13
CA GLY A 706 -14.75 11.09 16.93
C GLY A 706 -14.87 10.07 15.78
N GLU A 707 -15.37 8.86 16.09
CA GLU A 707 -15.44 7.72 15.15
C GLU A 707 -14.06 7.32 14.57
N GLU A 708 -12.98 7.66 15.28
CA GLU A 708 -11.59 7.37 14.94
C GLU A 708 -10.87 6.86 16.20
N TYR A 709 -10.05 5.82 16.08
CA TYR A 709 -9.46 5.08 17.21
C TYR A 709 -7.91 5.03 17.21
N PRO A 710 -7.19 6.15 16.98
CA PRO A 710 -5.73 6.14 16.87
C PRO A 710 -5.01 5.81 18.18
N MET A 711 -5.51 6.26 19.33
CA MET A 711 -4.91 5.98 20.63
C MET A 711 -5.16 4.54 21.06
N THR A 712 -6.36 4.01 20.85
CA THR A 712 -6.63 2.59 21.11
C THR A 712 -5.76 1.69 20.25
N ARG A 713 -5.58 1.98 18.95
CA ARG A 713 -4.66 1.22 18.09
C ARG A 713 -3.21 1.29 18.57
N ALA A 714 -2.71 2.48 18.90
CA ALA A 714 -1.35 2.66 19.41
C ALA A 714 -1.13 1.93 20.74
N PHE A 715 -2.12 1.95 21.65
CA PHE A 715 -2.03 1.25 22.92
C PHE A 715 -2.06 -0.28 22.75
N LEU A 716 -2.92 -0.82 21.89
CA LEU A 716 -2.91 -2.25 21.56
C LEU A 716 -1.60 -2.66 20.89
N GLY A 717 -1.04 -1.82 20.00
CA GLY A 717 0.28 -2.04 19.42
C GLY A 717 1.38 -2.14 20.47
N LEU A 718 1.39 -1.22 21.44
CA LEU A 718 2.28 -1.26 22.60
C LEU A 718 2.12 -2.56 23.40
N LEU A 719 0.87 -2.94 23.72
CA LEU A 719 0.59 -4.18 24.46
C LEU A 719 1.05 -5.43 23.70
N SER A 720 0.82 -5.49 22.38
CA SER A 720 1.30 -6.59 21.55
C SER A 720 2.83 -6.72 21.59
N MET A 721 3.54 -5.59 21.48
CA MET A 721 5.01 -5.57 21.54
C MET A 721 5.54 -6.01 22.91
N LEU A 722 4.91 -5.52 23.98
CA LEU A 722 5.28 -5.88 25.36
C LEU A 722 5.09 -7.36 25.69
N MET A 723 4.14 -8.04 25.03
CA MET A 723 3.96 -9.48 25.16
C MET A 723 5.04 -10.30 24.44
N GLU A 724 5.73 -9.70 23.46
CA GLU A 724 6.76 -10.36 22.63
C GLU A 724 8.18 -10.12 23.15
N SER A 725 8.44 -8.94 23.72
CA SER A 725 9.80 -8.41 23.86
C SER A 725 10.59 -8.90 25.08
N GLY A 726 10.00 -9.69 25.99
CA GLY A 726 10.74 -10.18 27.16
C GLY A 726 9.88 -10.83 28.24
N PRO A 727 10.50 -11.29 29.34
CA PRO A 727 9.77 -11.92 30.43
C PRO A 727 8.83 -10.93 31.11
N LEU A 728 7.63 -11.40 31.42
CA LEU A 728 6.62 -10.61 32.14
C LEU A 728 7.16 -10.21 33.52
N PRO A 729 6.97 -8.96 33.98
CA PRO A 729 7.47 -8.52 35.27
C PRO A 729 6.77 -9.26 36.42
N THR A 730 7.40 -9.32 37.59
CA THR A 730 6.83 -9.97 38.78
C THR A 730 5.53 -9.34 39.27
N SER A 731 5.28 -8.07 38.94
CA SER A 731 4.03 -7.36 39.21
C SER A 731 2.90 -7.68 38.21
N PHE A 732 3.21 -8.36 37.11
CA PHE A 732 2.25 -8.64 36.04
C PHE A 732 1.01 -9.42 36.50
N PRO A 733 1.07 -10.39 37.42
CA PRO A 733 -0.12 -11.12 37.86
C PRO A 733 -1.26 -10.21 38.38
N ALA A 734 -0.94 -9.07 39.01
CA ALA A 734 -1.93 -8.09 39.46
C ALA A 734 -2.55 -7.27 38.29
N VAL A 735 -1.86 -7.21 37.15
CA VAL A 735 -2.25 -6.48 35.94
C VAL A 735 -3.05 -7.36 34.98
N ILE A 736 -2.99 -8.69 35.11
CA ILE A 736 -3.71 -9.64 34.23
C ILE A 736 -5.21 -9.37 34.18
N PRO A 737 -5.95 -9.23 35.30
CA PRO A 737 -7.39 -8.95 35.25
C PRO A 737 -7.75 -7.65 34.51
N PRO A 738 -7.19 -6.46 34.84
CA PRO A 738 -7.54 -5.23 34.13
C PRO A 738 -7.06 -5.23 32.68
N PHE A 739 -5.95 -5.92 32.37
CA PHE A 739 -5.47 -6.12 31.00
C PHE A 739 -6.48 -6.93 30.16
N LEU A 740 -6.89 -8.11 30.63
CA LEU A 740 -7.85 -8.95 29.92
C LEU A 740 -9.21 -8.28 29.83
N HIS A 741 -9.64 -7.58 30.88
CA HIS A 741 -10.89 -6.83 30.86
C HIS A 741 -10.87 -5.73 29.79
N PHE A 742 -9.80 -4.92 29.73
CA PHE A 742 -9.67 -3.91 28.70
C PHE A 742 -9.65 -4.53 27.29
N LEU A 743 -8.79 -5.52 27.06
CA LEU A 743 -8.60 -6.15 25.76
C LEU A 743 -9.89 -6.82 25.24
N ILE A 744 -10.51 -7.66 26.07
CA ILE A 744 -11.67 -8.47 25.66
C ILE A 744 -12.95 -7.65 25.80
N ASN A 745 -13.26 -7.14 26.99
CA ASN A 745 -14.58 -6.56 27.28
C ASN A 745 -14.72 -5.11 26.79
N SER A 746 -13.68 -4.29 26.98
CA SER A 746 -13.74 -2.89 26.56
C SER A 746 -13.51 -2.72 25.07
N VAL A 747 -12.59 -3.48 24.46
CA VAL A 747 -12.22 -3.32 23.04
C VAL A 747 -12.84 -4.40 22.15
N PHE A 748 -12.38 -5.65 22.25
CA PHE A 748 -12.68 -6.69 21.26
C PHE A 748 -14.16 -7.08 21.18
N LEU A 749 -14.90 -7.16 22.28
CA LEU A 749 -16.33 -7.49 22.21
C LEU A 749 -17.18 -6.33 21.65
N LYS A 750 -16.69 -5.09 21.72
CA LYS A 750 -17.42 -3.90 21.28
C LYS A 750 -16.98 -3.40 19.91
N HIS A 751 -15.83 -3.84 19.37
CA HIS A 751 -15.27 -3.29 18.13
C HIS A 751 -16.23 -3.38 16.94
N GLN A 752 -17.07 -4.42 16.84
CA GLN A 752 -18.02 -4.49 15.72
C GLN A 752 -19.24 -3.57 15.88
N ALA A 753 -19.58 -3.18 17.10
CA ALA A 753 -20.76 -2.37 17.41
C ALA A 753 -20.47 -0.86 17.34
N ARG A 754 -19.19 -0.47 17.29
CA ARG A 754 -18.75 0.92 17.22
C ARG A 754 -18.88 1.50 15.81
N SER A 755 -19.10 2.82 15.72
CA SER A 755 -19.02 3.57 14.47
C SER A 755 -17.57 3.89 14.14
N TYR A 756 -17.24 3.80 12.84
CA TYR A 756 -15.92 4.10 12.31
C TYR A 756 -16.04 5.01 11.10
N ARG A 757 -15.30 6.11 11.10
CA ARG A 757 -15.18 7.00 9.95
C ARG A 757 -14.51 6.29 8.77
N ASN A 758 -13.48 5.50 9.06
CA ASN A 758 -12.85 4.60 8.12
C ASN A 758 -13.20 3.14 8.48
N ALA A 759 -13.97 2.47 7.63
CA ALA A 759 -14.37 1.09 7.88
C ALA A 759 -13.19 0.08 7.96
N MET A 760 -12.00 0.41 7.43
CA MET A 760 -10.80 -0.43 7.62
C MET A 760 -10.28 -0.41 9.05
N GLU A 761 -10.45 0.71 9.76
CA GLU A 761 -9.94 0.87 11.13
C GLU A 761 -10.59 -0.15 12.09
N LYS A 762 -11.85 -0.52 11.83
CA LYS A 762 -12.54 -1.61 12.53
C LYS A 762 -11.72 -2.91 12.50
N TRP A 763 -11.24 -3.28 11.32
CA TRP A 763 -10.47 -4.50 11.09
C TRP A 763 -9.05 -4.39 11.67
N GLU A 764 -8.45 -3.20 11.64
CA GLU A 764 -7.16 -2.95 12.30
C GLU A 764 -7.27 -3.18 13.82
N VAL A 765 -8.27 -2.60 14.48
CA VAL A 765 -8.53 -2.78 15.91
C VAL A 765 -8.77 -4.26 16.23
N GLY A 766 -9.63 -4.93 15.46
CA GLY A 766 -9.91 -6.36 15.64
C GLY A 766 -8.68 -7.23 15.47
N SER A 767 -7.85 -6.95 14.46
CA SER A 767 -6.61 -7.69 14.18
C SER A 767 -5.59 -7.55 15.31
N LEU A 768 -5.42 -6.35 15.89
CA LEU A 768 -4.51 -6.11 17.01
C LEU A 768 -4.97 -6.84 18.28
N CYS A 769 -6.28 -6.85 18.55
CA CYS A 769 -6.81 -7.64 19.66
C CYS A 769 -6.55 -9.14 19.47
N LEU A 770 -6.83 -9.68 18.29
CA LEU A 770 -6.60 -11.08 17.96
C LEU A 770 -5.11 -11.44 18.03
N GLU A 771 -4.21 -10.55 17.60
CA GLU A 771 -2.77 -10.75 17.69
C GLU A 771 -2.31 -10.92 19.15
N ILE A 772 -2.79 -10.05 20.05
CA ILE A 772 -2.46 -10.15 21.48
C ILE A 772 -3.02 -11.45 22.09
N LEU A 773 -4.25 -11.83 21.72
CA LEU A 773 -4.90 -13.05 22.19
C LEU A 773 -4.13 -14.30 21.72
N GLU A 774 -3.75 -14.32 20.44
CA GLU A 774 -2.99 -15.43 19.84
C GLU A 774 -1.60 -15.54 20.48
N LYS A 775 -0.83 -14.45 20.58
CA LYS A 775 0.47 -14.42 21.27
C LYS A 775 0.38 -14.90 22.73
N SER A 776 -0.66 -14.48 23.44
CA SER A 776 -0.88 -14.88 24.84
C SER A 776 -1.20 -16.37 24.96
N LEU A 777 -1.92 -16.94 24.00
CA LEU A 777 -2.30 -18.35 23.99
C LEU A 777 -1.18 -19.24 23.47
N SER A 778 -0.42 -18.81 22.44
CA SER A 778 0.64 -19.59 21.80
C SER A 778 1.82 -19.87 22.73
N VAL A 779 2.14 -18.95 23.64
CA VAL A 779 3.20 -19.13 24.66
C VAL A 779 2.73 -19.97 25.86
N TYR A 780 1.42 -20.13 26.07
CA TYR A 780 0.88 -20.79 27.26
C TYR A 780 0.93 -22.33 27.21
N GLU A 781 1.48 -22.98 28.23
CA GLU A 781 1.38 -24.42 28.44
C GLU A 781 0.64 -24.72 29.75
N ALA A 782 -0.33 -25.63 29.71
CA ALA A 782 -1.17 -25.92 30.87
C ALA A 782 -0.40 -26.69 31.95
N THR A 783 -0.36 -26.15 33.16
CA THR A 783 0.28 -26.79 34.32
C THR A 783 -0.70 -27.04 35.45
N LYS A 784 -0.39 -28.00 36.34
CA LYS A 784 -1.23 -28.28 37.52
C LYS A 784 -1.38 -27.08 38.46
N ALA A 785 -0.38 -26.20 38.51
CA ALA A 785 -0.39 -25.03 39.40
C ALA A 785 -1.47 -24.01 39.00
N ASP A 786 -1.76 -23.89 37.70
CA ASP A 786 -2.72 -22.91 37.17
C ASP A 786 -4.14 -23.12 37.68
N PHE A 787 -4.48 -24.37 38.02
CA PHE A 787 -5.82 -24.77 38.47
C PHE A 787 -6.00 -24.68 39.99
N ALA A 788 -4.98 -24.23 40.74
CA ALA A 788 -5.07 -24.06 42.18
C ALA A 788 -5.92 -22.81 42.54
N PRO A 789 -6.73 -22.85 43.61
CA PRO A 789 -7.69 -21.78 43.93
C PRO A 789 -7.07 -20.42 44.29
N LEU A 790 -5.78 -20.37 44.63
CA LEU A 790 -5.01 -19.15 44.92
C LEU A 790 -3.97 -18.84 43.84
N ALA A 791 -3.98 -19.56 42.71
CA ALA A 791 -3.08 -19.28 41.61
C ALA A 791 -3.47 -17.96 40.92
N ALA A 792 -2.47 -17.26 40.39
CA ALA A 792 -2.67 -16.17 39.44
C ALA A 792 -2.21 -16.66 38.07
N PRO A 793 -3.04 -17.47 37.37
CA PRO A 793 -2.62 -18.12 36.15
C PRO A 793 -2.38 -17.08 35.04
N PRO A 794 -1.52 -17.40 34.06
CA PRO A 794 -1.17 -16.47 32.99
C PRO A 794 -2.38 -16.11 32.10
N PRO A 795 -2.28 -15.06 31.26
CA PRO A 795 -3.37 -14.66 30.37
C PRO A 795 -3.88 -15.78 29.46
N GLY A 796 -2.99 -16.63 28.94
CA GLY A 796 -3.34 -17.76 28.07
C GLY A 796 -4.27 -18.79 28.72
N PHE A 797 -4.16 -19.02 30.04
CA PHE A 797 -5.11 -19.87 30.77
C PHE A 797 -6.53 -19.34 30.67
N HIS A 798 -6.72 -18.04 30.94
CA HIS A 798 -8.04 -17.40 30.94
C HIS A 798 -8.63 -17.34 29.53
N ILE A 799 -7.80 -17.08 28.51
CA ILE A 799 -8.23 -17.07 27.11
C ILE A 799 -8.68 -18.47 26.69
N LEU A 800 -7.89 -19.51 26.96
CA LEU A 800 -8.27 -20.89 26.65
C LEU A 800 -9.54 -21.31 27.38
N GLN A 801 -9.67 -20.93 28.65
CA GLN A 801 -10.88 -21.16 29.44
C GLN A 801 -12.12 -20.50 28.82
N LEU A 802 -12.00 -19.28 28.28
CA LEU A 802 -13.11 -18.59 27.60
C LEU A 802 -13.43 -19.23 26.25
N LEU A 803 -12.44 -19.67 25.48
CA LEU A 803 -12.65 -20.33 24.19
C LEU A 803 -13.28 -21.72 24.34
N LEU A 804 -13.00 -22.43 25.44
CA LEU A 804 -13.59 -23.73 25.75
C LEU A 804 -14.93 -23.62 26.52
N LYS A 805 -15.58 -22.47 26.49
CA LYS A 805 -16.92 -22.23 27.02
C LYS A 805 -17.79 -21.58 25.95
N ASP A 806 -19.11 -21.68 26.11
CA ASP A 806 -20.03 -20.82 25.34
C ASP A 806 -19.90 -19.38 25.83
N SER A 807 -18.89 -18.68 25.32
CA SER A 807 -18.52 -17.32 25.70
C SER A 807 -18.72 -16.35 24.55
N GLN A 808 -18.94 -15.08 24.90
CA GLN A 808 -19.00 -14.00 23.92
C GLN A 808 -17.69 -13.87 23.13
N LEU A 809 -16.55 -14.26 23.71
CA LEU A 809 -15.26 -14.26 23.03
C LEU A 809 -15.26 -15.24 21.85
N LEU A 810 -15.65 -16.50 22.08
CA LEU A 810 -15.71 -17.51 21.02
C LEU A 810 -16.67 -17.09 19.90
N GLN A 811 -17.86 -16.61 20.27
CA GLN A 811 -18.86 -16.13 19.31
C GLN A 811 -18.33 -14.96 18.48
N MET A 812 -17.64 -14.00 19.10
CA MET A 812 -17.04 -12.86 18.41
C MET A 812 -15.93 -13.30 17.45
N VAL A 813 -15.04 -14.22 17.84
CA VAL A 813 -13.97 -14.75 16.96
C VAL A 813 -14.58 -15.39 15.71
N VAL A 814 -15.59 -16.25 15.88
CA VAL A 814 -16.30 -16.88 14.74
C VAL A 814 -16.99 -15.83 13.87
N ASN A 815 -17.59 -14.80 14.47
CA ASN A 815 -18.26 -13.74 13.75
C ASN A 815 -17.28 -12.89 12.92
N VAL A 816 -16.09 -12.56 13.45
CA VAL A 816 -15.02 -11.87 12.72
C VAL A 816 -14.62 -12.65 11.47
N ILE A 817 -14.46 -13.98 11.57
CA ILE A 817 -14.12 -14.83 10.43
C ILE A 817 -15.26 -14.84 9.39
N CYS A 818 -16.51 -14.99 9.84
CA CYS A 818 -17.68 -15.01 8.94
C CYS A 818 -17.88 -13.68 8.22
N GLN A 819 -17.87 -12.58 8.96
CA GLN A 819 -18.01 -11.24 8.38
C GLN A 819 -16.82 -10.90 7.49
N GLY A 820 -15.60 -11.28 7.88
CA GLY A 820 -14.39 -11.04 7.11
C GLY A 820 -14.49 -11.70 5.74
N ARG A 821 -14.97 -12.95 5.68
CA ARG A 821 -15.24 -13.64 4.41
C ARG A 821 -16.26 -12.90 3.56
N GLU A 822 -17.39 -12.49 4.16
CA GLU A 822 -18.44 -11.78 3.44
C GLU A 822 -17.96 -10.44 2.86
N GLU A 823 -17.16 -9.68 3.59
CA GLU A 823 -16.59 -8.40 3.13
C GLU A 823 -15.44 -8.60 2.13
N TYR A 824 -14.62 -9.64 2.31
CA TYR A 824 -13.56 -10.01 1.38
C TYR A 824 -14.13 -10.38 0.00
N GLU A 825 -15.23 -11.14 -0.02
CA GLU A 825 -15.92 -11.52 -1.25
C GLU A 825 -16.66 -10.34 -1.93
N GLN A 826 -17.07 -9.31 -1.17
CA GLN A 826 -17.87 -8.18 -1.68
C GLN A 826 -17.07 -7.00 -2.26
N ARG A 827 -15.74 -6.98 -2.11
CA ARG A 827 -14.79 -6.01 -2.72
C ARG A 827 -15.23 -4.53 -2.70
N HIS A 828 -15.22 -3.94 -1.52
CA HIS A 828 -14.94 -2.50 -1.38
C HIS A 828 -13.62 -2.20 -0.65
N MET A 829 -12.96 -3.21 -0.08
CA MET A 829 -11.80 -3.02 0.77
C MET A 829 -10.73 -4.07 0.45
N LYS A 830 -9.71 -3.73 -0.35
CA LYS A 830 -8.45 -4.47 -0.34
C LYS A 830 -7.68 -3.95 0.88
N GLY A 831 -7.43 -4.78 1.87
CA GLY A 831 -6.66 -4.34 3.02
C GLY A 831 -6.11 -5.50 3.83
N ASN A 832 -4.80 -5.46 4.07
CA ASN A 832 -4.06 -6.43 4.88
C ASN A 832 -4.73 -6.67 6.25
N ALA A 833 -5.49 -5.71 6.78
CA ALA A 833 -6.13 -5.83 8.09
C ALA A 833 -7.27 -6.87 8.14
N ILE A 834 -8.09 -7.00 7.09
CA ILE A 834 -9.18 -8.00 7.06
C ILE A 834 -8.58 -9.41 6.97
N GLU A 835 -7.66 -9.61 6.03
CA GLU A 835 -6.94 -10.87 5.85
C GLU A 835 -6.18 -11.24 7.13
N LYS A 836 -5.47 -10.29 7.75
CA LYS A 836 -4.77 -10.48 9.03
C LYS A 836 -5.75 -10.83 10.16
N ALA A 837 -6.90 -10.17 10.27
CA ALA A 837 -7.89 -10.47 11.30
C ALA A 837 -8.48 -11.88 11.13
N MET A 838 -8.85 -12.27 9.90
CA MET A 838 -9.34 -13.63 9.62
C MET A 838 -8.29 -14.69 9.92
N LEU A 839 -7.05 -14.46 9.45
CA LEU A 839 -5.92 -15.37 9.67
C LEU A 839 -5.66 -15.55 11.18
N LEU A 840 -5.55 -14.45 11.94
CA LEU A 840 -5.33 -14.52 13.38
C LEU A 840 -6.50 -15.18 14.12
N GLY A 841 -7.75 -14.95 13.68
CA GLY A 841 -8.92 -15.65 14.20
C GLY A 841 -8.84 -17.16 13.99
N LEU A 842 -8.43 -17.61 12.80
CA LEU A 842 -8.22 -19.02 12.48
C LEU A 842 -7.05 -19.61 13.26
N CYS A 843 -5.92 -18.91 13.34
CA CYS A 843 -4.76 -19.30 14.14
C CYS A 843 -5.14 -19.47 15.62
N LEU A 844 -5.87 -18.52 16.20
CA LEU A 844 -6.32 -18.60 17.59
C LEU A 844 -7.18 -19.85 17.85
N LEU A 845 -8.09 -20.18 16.94
CA LEU A 845 -8.90 -21.40 17.04
C LEU A 845 -8.05 -22.67 16.85
N SER A 846 -7.09 -22.68 15.92
CA SER A 846 -6.15 -23.79 15.72
C SER A 846 -5.32 -24.04 16.98
N THR A 847 -4.69 -23.00 17.52
CA THR A 847 -3.88 -23.08 18.75
C THR A 847 -4.73 -23.55 19.94
N ALA A 848 -5.99 -23.11 20.03
CA ALA A 848 -6.92 -23.60 21.06
C ALA A 848 -7.23 -25.11 20.88
N LEU A 849 -7.45 -25.59 19.65
CA LEU A 849 -7.67 -27.00 19.34
C LEU A 849 -6.44 -27.86 19.68
N GLU A 850 -5.24 -27.37 19.42
CA GLU A 850 -3.99 -28.07 19.76
C GLU A 850 -3.81 -28.22 21.27
N LYS A 851 -4.16 -27.18 22.05
CA LYS A 851 -3.93 -27.13 23.50
C LYS A 851 -5.07 -27.68 24.35
N GLN A 852 -6.25 -27.91 23.76
CA GLN A 852 -7.45 -28.27 24.53
C GLN A 852 -7.31 -29.61 25.29
N GLU A 853 -6.64 -30.61 24.72
CA GLU A 853 -6.65 -31.97 25.30
C GLU A 853 -5.93 -31.99 26.66
N ALA A 854 -4.72 -31.40 26.70
CA ALA A 854 -3.95 -31.26 27.93
C ALA A 854 -4.69 -30.43 28.98
N PHE A 855 -5.34 -29.34 28.57
CA PHE A 855 -6.12 -28.48 29.47
C PHE A 855 -7.32 -29.21 30.07
N LEU A 856 -8.10 -29.93 29.26
CA LEU A 856 -9.27 -30.68 29.70
C LEU A 856 -8.90 -31.85 30.63
N LEU A 857 -7.75 -32.50 30.42
CA LEU A 857 -7.24 -33.54 31.31
C LEU A 857 -6.92 -32.95 32.70
N LEU A 858 -6.19 -31.83 32.74
CA LEU A 858 -5.80 -31.18 34.00
C LEU A 858 -6.98 -30.57 34.75
N GLU A 859 -7.98 -30.04 34.05
CA GLU A 859 -9.22 -29.54 34.66
C GLU A 859 -9.99 -30.68 35.35
N ARG A 860 -10.12 -31.84 34.68
CA ARG A 860 -10.79 -33.03 35.23
C ARG A 860 -10.08 -33.57 36.45
N ASP A 861 -8.75 -33.61 36.41
CA ASP A 861 -7.92 -34.12 37.51
C ASP A 861 -7.99 -33.21 38.76
N ASN A 862 -8.10 -31.89 38.57
CA ASN A 862 -8.06 -30.91 39.66
C ASN A 862 -9.45 -30.50 40.22
N ARG A 863 -10.55 -31.07 39.72
CA ARG A 863 -11.94 -30.78 40.16
C ARG A 863 -12.25 -29.27 40.22
N CYS A 864 -11.92 -28.55 39.17
CA CYS A 864 -12.10 -27.10 39.09
C CYS A 864 -13.59 -26.69 39.18
N ALA A 865 -13.84 -25.46 39.62
CA ALA A 865 -15.19 -24.91 39.80
C ALA A 865 -15.91 -24.55 38.48
N PHE A 866 -15.27 -24.74 37.34
CA PHE A 866 -15.85 -24.50 36.02
C PHE A 866 -15.80 -25.78 35.18
N VAL A 867 -16.62 -25.81 34.12
CA VAL A 867 -16.67 -26.92 33.16
C VAL A 867 -16.30 -26.37 31.78
N ALA A 868 -15.23 -26.89 31.18
CA ALA A 868 -14.87 -26.64 29.81
C ALA A 868 -15.45 -27.71 28.87
N ILE A 869 -15.81 -27.29 27.67
CA ILE A 869 -16.45 -28.08 26.63
C ILE A 869 -15.47 -28.17 25.45
N PRO A 870 -15.25 -29.37 24.85
CA PRO A 870 -14.41 -29.50 23.66
C PRO A 870 -14.85 -28.54 22.55
N LEU A 871 -13.89 -27.82 21.97
CA LEU A 871 -14.16 -26.72 21.04
C LEU A 871 -14.95 -27.19 19.81
N GLN A 872 -14.71 -28.43 19.35
CA GLN A 872 -15.46 -29.01 18.22
C GLN A 872 -16.97 -29.02 18.48
N LYS A 873 -17.41 -29.31 19.72
CA LYS A 873 -18.83 -29.34 20.06
C LYS A 873 -19.43 -27.94 20.09
N LEU A 874 -18.67 -26.96 20.59
CA LEU A 874 -19.09 -25.56 20.64
C LEU A 874 -19.24 -24.98 19.22
N LEU A 875 -18.27 -25.23 18.34
CA LEU A 875 -18.33 -24.76 16.94
C LEU A 875 -19.55 -25.32 16.18
N ILE A 876 -19.92 -26.57 16.44
CA ILE A 876 -21.15 -27.17 15.87
C ILE A 876 -22.39 -26.46 16.39
N SER A 877 -22.43 -26.11 17.68
CA SER A 877 -23.58 -25.44 18.29
C SER A 877 -23.80 -23.99 17.85
N ILE A 878 -22.77 -23.34 17.30
CA ILE A 878 -22.80 -21.94 16.86
C ILE A 878 -23.46 -21.77 15.46
N GLN A 879 -23.89 -22.84 14.77
CA GLN A 879 -24.51 -22.74 13.43
C GLN A 879 -26.03 -22.46 13.42
N PRO A 880 -26.49 -21.55 12.53
CA PRO A 880 -26.69 -21.91 11.12
C PRO A 880 -26.19 -20.84 10.11
N LYS A 881 -24.93 -20.93 9.68
CA LYS A 881 -24.50 -20.62 8.30
C LYS A 881 -23.56 -21.74 7.87
N ALA A 882 -24.08 -22.65 7.04
CA ALA A 882 -23.62 -24.02 6.82
C ALA A 882 -22.22 -24.23 6.17
N GLU A 883 -21.32 -23.24 6.16
CA GLU A 883 -20.12 -23.28 5.30
C GLU A 883 -18.76 -23.19 6.00
N LEU A 884 -18.71 -23.02 7.33
CA LEU A 884 -17.43 -23.04 8.07
C LEU A 884 -16.75 -24.43 8.12
N ILE A 885 -17.49 -25.50 7.77
CA ILE A 885 -17.04 -26.89 7.86
C ILE A 885 -16.01 -27.25 6.78
N TYR A 886 -15.82 -26.42 5.74
CA TYR A 886 -14.89 -26.69 4.64
C TYR A 886 -13.48 -26.09 4.78
N VAL A 887 -13.21 -25.30 5.84
CA VAL A 887 -11.95 -24.53 5.97
C VAL A 887 -10.94 -25.19 6.90
N LEU A 888 -11.36 -26.13 7.76
CA LEU A 888 -10.44 -26.87 8.62
C LEU A 888 -10.09 -28.21 7.97
N PRO A 889 -8.80 -28.53 7.74
CA PRO A 889 -8.42 -29.86 7.30
C PRO A 889 -8.88 -30.86 8.37
N LYS A 890 -9.46 -31.97 7.91
CA LYS A 890 -9.76 -33.12 8.77
C LYS A 890 -8.52 -33.71 9.40
#